data_AF-A0AAV7J3D8-F1
#
_entry.id   AF-A0AAV7J3D8-F1
#
_cell.length_a   1.000
_cell.length_b   1.000
_cell.length_c   1.000
_cell.angle_alpha   90.00
_cell.angle_beta   90.00
_cell.angle_gamma   90.00
#
_symmetry.space_group_name_H-M   'P 1'
#
loop_
_entity.id
_entity.type
_entity.pdbx_description
1 polymer ?
#
loop_
_entity_poly.entity_id
_entity_poly.type
_entity_poly.pdbx_seq_one_letter_code
_entity_poly.pdbx_strand_id
1 'polypeptide(L)'
;MDEIMEDGNLVDRVRILLQRDMQYYQAMQTVLRESLCNRVSGGKLDFPRHASFAAVKIVKWWEAEFLIAFKFSSGLCISTQNNSSDPADEVIKKTKPSDFILLVVDTSEQLIEHLHTLIQESLDHADLAVLTATLGAAALIRNCLWCYNQQSKDKIPKQISEKLHLCYKSYQEMAEAVAEKLLDLHCRLISLYILNEADSLNWQSNKPFFERERSSFIIQMWWLYMQGTKTDLWNTVSPKMAQRIFAGMLNESLTIIVSRFIHGRPSLTRSQQFWSDAFNVLSCTGYLALAACADANELIGLRINKLPIVMRDIHAKCRELLICLLLRGTPLKILYQACRNGLECMPTLKKQSGPAPWLIISAPKLFGSPTLKSVNLSLPEDQALILEINVLRCQPQAKWTQLLKVLSMNECAVARMLLSTLIRQCVGKNEDVISMERLKENSGDCGGFLCTGCQQNLSSLPPTLYLYSLMYVLINTAMDPLDVVIPALKQDINWSNYLDRQQVWNQCRAPWLNALLAPFKSIMTPIVDTLLEAIKTGASIYQTMSLALACFSELFMCTPITVLRIINLINKNIPAHCHPIGGSVFIQIFCAALYSELLIESNANIDTFDKSEIQETPRSIAHSYSFDPQDKAASATALAEAVCSIDEDNKHTAQIDAVIKRAEAWIKEEEENSPRMKKLNTSSLWIETCADELLFSAIGRRSLKITYEYLICASDWTLNNLIEGPDVMKKDFLNTTDAYVPAKPLTYVMFHIDNNPFDQWLTNLDEANWQVMLNVPLSVTLDRIQSQILVRPEFKNIGELSLDDKDVAIALKQLCAALQFTTFE
;
A
#
# COMPACT_ATOMS: atom_id res chain seq x y z
N MET A 1 -18.78 20.47 25.64
CA MET A 1 -18.56 21.63 24.73
C MET A 1 -19.59 21.67 23.58
N ASP A 2 -20.49 20.68 23.44
CA ASP A 2 -21.34 20.56 22.24
C ASP A 2 -22.71 21.29 22.32
N GLU A 3 -23.30 21.55 23.49
CA GLU A 3 -24.72 21.96 23.56
C GLU A 3 -25.05 23.44 23.33
N ILE A 4 -24.08 24.36 23.17
CA ILE A 4 -24.35 25.82 23.16
C ILE A 4 -24.14 26.46 21.77
N MET A 5 -23.80 25.69 20.73
CA MET A 5 -23.39 26.24 19.42
C MET A 5 -24.41 26.04 18.28
N GLU A 6 -25.58 25.49 18.56
CA GLU A 6 -26.51 25.08 17.50
C GLU A 6 -27.35 26.24 16.92
N ASP A 7 -27.60 27.31 17.70
CA ASP A 7 -28.46 28.43 17.27
C ASP A 7 -27.64 29.67 16.86
N GLY A 8 -27.47 29.89 15.55
CA GLY A 8 -26.86 31.10 15.00
C GLY A 8 -26.57 31.04 13.48
N ASN A 9 -26.29 32.19 12.85
CA ASN A 9 -25.79 32.24 11.48
C ASN A 9 -24.43 31.51 11.42
N LEU A 10 -24.15 30.76 10.35
CA LEU A 10 -22.94 29.94 10.23
C LEU A 10 -21.65 30.78 10.34
N VAL A 11 -21.65 32.00 9.79
CA VAL A 11 -20.50 32.92 9.90
C VAL A 11 -20.17 33.25 11.36
N ASP A 12 -21.19 33.53 12.18
CA ASP A 12 -21.00 33.82 13.61
C ASP A 12 -20.55 32.58 14.39
N ARG A 13 -21.08 31.40 14.04
CA ARG A 13 -20.66 30.12 14.62
C ARG A 13 -19.18 29.83 14.35
N VAL A 14 -18.71 30.07 13.12
CA VAL A 14 -17.28 29.94 12.75
C VAL A 14 -16.43 30.91 13.56
N ARG A 15 -16.82 32.19 13.63
CA ARG A 15 -16.08 33.19 14.40
C ARG A 15 -15.92 32.82 15.89
N ILE A 16 -17.00 32.37 16.53
CA ILE A 16 -16.98 31.94 17.95
C ILE A 16 -16.09 30.70 18.13
N LEU A 17 -16.15 29.74 17.19
CA LEU A 17 -15.32 28.53 17.23
C LEU A 17 -13.84 28.88 17.18
N LEU A 18 -13.43 29.73 16.23
CA LEU A 18 -12.02 30.14 16.06
C LEU A 18 -11.52 30.92 17.29
N GLN A 19 -12.36 31.80 17.86
CA GLN A 19 -12.01 32.51 19.08
C GLN A 19 -11.78 31.56 20.26
N ARG A 20 -12.62 30.52 20.42
CA ARG A 20 -12.46 29.50 21.47
C ARG A 20 -11.25 28.60 21.23
N ASP A 21 -10.99 28.23 19.99
CA ASP A 21 -9.79 27.45 19.60
C ASP A 21 -8.51 28.23 19.95
N MET A 22 -8.48 29.53 19.68
CA MET A 22 -7.37 30.40 20.07
C MET A 22 -7.23 30.54 21.59
N GLN A 23 -8.33 30.71 22.33
CA GLN A 23 -8.31 30.73 23.81
C GLN A 23 -7.79 29.42 24.39
N TYR A 24 -8.18 28.29 23.82
CA TYR A 24 -7.68 26.98 24.21
C TYR A 24 -6.18 26.86 23.95
N TYR A 25 -5.71 27.27 22.77
CA TYR A 25 -4.28 27.31 22.45
C TYR A 25 -3.50 28.19 23.43
N GLN A 26 -3.98 29.40 23.74
CA GLN A 26 -3.32 30.29 24.70
C GLN A 26 -3.21 29.67 26.10
N ALA A 27 -4.23 28.92 26.54
CA ALA A 27 -4.25 28.29 27.85
C ALA A 27 -3.42 26.98 27.93
N MET A 28 -3.47 26.16 26.88
CA MET A 28 -2.97 24.77 26.90
C MET A 28 -1.76 24.55 25.99
N GLN A 29 -1.35 25.56 25.21
CA GLN A 29 -0.26 25.50 24.23
C GLN A 29 -0.37 24.30 23.28
N THR A 30 -1.60 23.92 22.93
CA THR A 30 -1.91 22.79 22.06
C THR A 30 -3.20 23.09 21.30
N VAL A 31 -3.36 22.47 20.13
CA VAL A 31 -4.59 22.53 19.33
C VAL A 31 -5.28 21.18 19.40
N LEU A 32 -6.59 21.18 19.61
CA LEU A 32 -7.40 19.97 19.61
C LEU A 32 -7.38 19.34 18.21
N ARG A 33 -7.15 18.03 18.16
CA ARG A 33 -7.10 17.27 16.90
C ARG A 33 -8.23 16.27 16.84
N GLU A 34 -8.77 16.10 15.65
CA GLU A 34 -9.76 15.06 15.36
C GLU A 34 -9.18 14.13 14.28
N SER A 35 -9.40 12.83 14.44
CA SER A 35 -8.94 11.82 13.47
C SER A 35 -9.91 11.71 12.30
N LEU A 36 -9.35 11.64 11.10
CA LEU A 36 -10.09 11.30 9.90
C LEU A 36 -10.12 9.79 9.71
N CYS A 37 -11.12 9.31 8.99
CA CYS A 37 -11.20 7.91 8.61
C CYS A 37 -9.95 7.49 7.83
N ASN A 38 -9.25 6.44 8.31
CA ASN A 38 -8.09 5.88 7.62
C ASN A 38 -8.38 5.44 6.17
N ARG A 39 -9.66 5.22 5.79
CA ARG A 39 -10.04 4.93 4.40
C ARG A 39 -9.96 6.15 3.49
N VAL A 40 -10.20 7.35 4.03
CA VAL A 40 -10.23 8.59 3.26
C VAL A 40 -8.84 9.19 3.15
N SER A 41 -7.98 8.98 4.16
CA SER A 41 -6.61 9.48 4.16
C SER A 41 -5.85 9.09 2.89
N GLY A 42 -5.12 10.05 2.33
CA GLY A 42 -4.33 9.90 1.11
C GLY A 42 -5.14 9.92 -0.19
N GLY A 43 -4.81 9.04 -1.13
CA GLY A 43 -5.45 8.98 -2.45
C GLY A 43 -5.06 10.14 -3.40
N LYS A 44 -5.95 10.45 -4.36
CA LYS A 44 -5.68 11.49 -5.37
C LYS A 44 -5.56 12.90 -4.76
N LEU A 45 -6.46 13.22 -3.82
CA LEU A 45 -6.48 14.50 -3.11
C LEU A 45 -5.55 14.52 -1.89
N ASP A 46 -4.95 13.39 -1.52
CA ASP A 46 -4.01 13.28 -0.40
C ASP A 46 -4.59 13.82 0.93
N PHE A 47 -5.69 13.22 1.42
CA PHE A 47 -6.31 13.65 2.69
C PHE A 47 -5.39 13.35 3.90
N PRO A 48 -5.40 14.21 4.92
CA PRO A 48 -4.63 13.99 6.14
C PRO A 48 -5.22 12.88 7.02
N ARG A 49 -4.45 12.38 7.99
CA ARG A 49 -4.97 11.47 9.02
C ARG A 49 -5.57 12.21 10.21
N HIS A 50 -5.02 13.37 10.55
CA HIS A 50 -5.56 14.26 11.58
C HIS A 50 -5.69 15.68 11.03
N ALA A 51 -6.68 16.40 11.52
CA ALA A 51 -6.83 17.83 11.28
C ALA A 51 -7.20 18.54 12.58
N SER A 52 -7.11 19.87 12.60
CA SER A 52 -7.60 20.63 13.75
C SER A 52 -9.11 20.42 13.92
N PHE A 53 -9.54 20.33 15.18
CA PHE A 53 -10.95 20.17 15.53
C PHE A 53 -11.82 21.28 14.91
N ALA A 54 -11.31 22.51 14.91
CA ALA A 54 -11.99 23.65 14.30
C ALA A 54 -12.27 23.41 12.80
N ALA A 55 -11.26 22.97 12.03
CA ALA A 55 -11.43 22.69 10.61
C ALA A 55 -12.43 21.55 10.35
N VAL A 56 -12.38 20.47 11.15
CA VAL A 56 -13.32 19.36 11.00
C VAL A 56 -14.77 19.79 11.27
N LYS A 57 -15.02 20.58 12.33
CA LYS A 57 -16.35 21.11 12.63
C LYS A 57 -16.85 22.07 11.55
N ILE A 58 -15.99 22.95 11.01
CA ILE A 58 -16.34 23.85 9.91
C ILE A 58 -16.76 23.06 8.67
N VAL A 59 -16.00 22.03 8.28
CA VAL A 59 -16.36 21.18 7.14
C VAL A 59 -17.68 20.44 7.40
N LYS A 60 -17.93 19.94 8.61
CA LYS A 60 -19.22 19.32 8.97
C LYS A 60 -20.39 20.28 8.73
N TRP A 61 -20.24 21.55 9.09
CA TRP A 61 -21.27 22.56 8.85
C TRP A 61 -21.40 22.92 7.36
N TRP A 62 -20.29 23.04 6.63
CA TRP A 62 -20.31 23.26 5.19
C TRP A 62 -21.01 22.12 4.44
N GLU A 63 -20.78 20.87 4.81
CA GLU A 63 -21.45 19.72 4.22
C GLU A 63 -22.96 19.72 4.45
N ALA A 64 -23.41 20.06 5.67
CA ALA A 64 -24.83 20.18 5.98
C ALA A 64 -25.52 21.25 5.13
N GLU A 65 -24.90 22.44 5.02
CA GLU A 65 -25.42 23.53 4.19
C GLU A 65 -25.31 23.23 2.69
N PHE A 66 -24.29 22.50 2.24
CA PHE A 66 -24.15 22.05 0.85
C PHE A 66 -25.33 21.17 0.45
N LEU A 67 -25.69 20.18 1.29
CA LEU A 67 -26.83 19.30 1.06
C LEU A 67 -28.14 20.10 0.95
N ILE A 68 -28.33 21.12 1.80
CA ILE A 68 -29.51 22.00 1.77
C ILE A 68 -29.55 22.82 0.48
N ALA A 69 -28.43 23.44 0.08
CA ALA A 69 -28.36 24.35 -1.07
C ALA A 69 -28.42 23.62 -2.43
N PHE A 70 -27.79 22.46 -2.54
CA PHE A 70 -27.62 21.73 -3.80
C PHE A 70 -28.53 20.53 -3.95
N LYS A 71 -29.08 19.98 -2.85
CA LYS A 71 -29.96 18.80 -2.80
C LYS A 71 -29.31 17.49 -3.29
N PHE A 72 -27.98 17.43 -3.35
CA PHE A 72 -27.21 16.21 -3.59
C PHE A 72 -25.91 16.24 -2.78
N SER A 73 -25.30 15.08 -2.55
CA SER A 73 -24.05 14.97 -1.78
C SER A 73 -22.86 15.57 -2.54
N SER A 74 -21.99 16.29 -1.83
CA SER A 74 -20.72 16.82 -2.37
C SER A 74 -19.75 15.72 -2.85
N GLY A 75 -19.94 14.49 -2.39
CA GLY A 75 -19.03 13.36 -2.55
C GLY A 75 -18.05 13.17 -1.38
N LEU A 76 -18.07 14.05 -0.36
CA LEU A 76 -17.25 13.94 0.86
C LEU A 76 -17.91 13.06 1.93
N CYS A 77 -19.23 13.20 2.10
CA CYS A 77 -20.06 12.31 2.92
C CYS A 77 -21.08 11.59 2.04
N ILE A 78 -21.11 10.26 2.09
CA ILE A 78 -22.24 9.47 1.58
C ILE A 78 -23.22 9.40 2.74
N SER A 79 -24.15 10.36 2.85
CA SER A 79 -25.35 10.08 3.61
C SER A 79 -26.09 8.99 2.85
N THR A 80 -26.39 7.88 3.51
CA THR A 80 -27.43 6.96 3.07
C THR A 80 -28.65 7.82 2.71
N GLN A 81 -29.09 7.73 1.47
CA GLN A 81 -30.35 8.32 1.05
C GLN A 81 -31.44 7.63 1.86
N ASN A 82 -31.74 8.13 3.05
CA ASN A 82 -33.00 7.86 3.70
C ASN A 82 -34.04 8.59 2.85
N ASN A 83 -34.61 7.86 1.90
CA ASN A 83 -35.90 8.17 1.31
C ASN A 83 -36.97 7.99 2.39
N SER A 84 -36.94 8.82 3.43
CA SER A 84 -38.10 9.10 4.27
C SER A 84 -38.67 10.43 3.77
N SER A 85 -39.48 10.33 2.72
CA SER A 85 -40.38 11.40 2.32
C SER A 85 -41.47 11.56 3.39
N ASP A 86 -41.12 12.22 4.50
CA ASP A 86 -42.12 12.78 5.42
C ASP A 86 -42.20 14.30 5.16
N PRO A 87 -43.30 14.81 4.60
CA PRO A 87 -43.44 16.21 4.18
C PRO A 87 -43.86 17.12 5.35
N ALA A 88 -43.34 16.89 6.57
CA ALA A 88 -43.89 17.49 7.78
C ALA A 88 -42.96 18.46 8.54
N ASP A 89 -41.76 18.80 8.03
CA ASP A 89 -40.83 19.70 8.73
C ASP A 89 -40.11 20.73 7.81
N GLU A 90 -40.78 21.23 6.77
CA GLU A 90 -40.22 22.29 5.92
C GLU A 90 -40.48 23.72 6.48
N VAL A 91 -39.70 24.10 7.50
CA VAL A 91 -39.21 25.50 7.65
C VAL A 91 -37.73 25.53 7.28
N ILE A 92 -37.37 24.94 6.14
CA ILE A 92 -35.99 24.95 5.65
C ILE A 92 -35.77 26.25 4.88
N LYS A 93 -34.94 27.15 5.43
CA LYS A 93 -34.42 28.31 4.71
C LYS A 93 -33.81 27.82 3.40
N LYS A 94 -34.39 28.20 2.25
CA LYS A 94 -33.86 27.87 0.92
C LYS A 94 -32.60 28.70 0.64
N THR A 95 -31.44 28.23 1.09
CA THR A 95 -30.14 28.83 0.75
C THR A 95 -29.87 28.63 -0.74
N LYS A 96 -29.61 29.71 -1.50
CA LYS A 96 -29.27 29.59 -2.93
C LYS A 96 -27.83 29.07 -3.07
N PRO A 97 -27.52 28.28 -4.12
CA PRO A 97 -26.16 27.80 -4.41
C PRO A 97 -25.08 28.91 -4.43
N SER A 98 -25.40 30.09 -4.95
CA SER A 98 -24.50 31.24 -4.97
C SER A 98 -24.20 31.77 -3.58
N ASP A 99 -25.21 31.82 -2.72
CA ASP A 99 -25.13 32.41 -1.39
C ASP A 99 -24.35 31.47 -0.47
N PHE A 100 -24.51 30.15 -0.64
CA PHE A 100 -23.69 29.13 -0.01
C PHE A 100 -22.21 29.27 -0.37
N ILE A 101 -21.85 29.40 -1.66
CA ILE A 101 -20.44 29.52 -2.04
C ILE A 101 -19.82 30.81 -1.49
N LEU A 102 -20.55 31.92 -1.50
CA LEU A 102 -20.07 33.15 -0.87
C LEU A 102 -19.85 32.99 0.64
N LEU A 103 -20.71 32.24 1.31
CA LEU A 103 -20.55 31.91 2.73
C LEU A 103 -19.31 31.03 2.98
N VAL A 104 -19.08 30.02 2.14
CA VAL A 104 -17.88 29.17 2.21
C VAL A 104 -16.62 30.00 2.00
N VAL A 105 -16.63 30.91 1.02
CA VAL A 105 -15.51 31.82 0.75
C VAL A 105 -15.20 32.68 1.99
N ASP A 106 -16.19 33.38 2.54
CA ASP A 106 -16.04 34.25 3.73
C ASP A 106 -15.54 33.47 4.97
N THR A 107 -16.17 32.34 5.27
CA THR A 107 -15.75 31.50 6.41
C THR A 107 -14.39 30.83 6.19
N SER A 108 -14.00 30.56 4.93
CA SER A 108 -12.66 30.05 4.60
C SER A 108 -11.57 31.12 4.75
N GLU A 109 -11.88 32.39 4.50
CA GLU A 109 -10.98 33.52 4.72
C GLU A 109 -10.74 33.74 6.22
N GLN A 110 -11.78 33.62 7.05
CA GLN A 110 -11.60 33.70 8.52
C GLN A 110 -10.73 32.55 9.06
N LEU A 111 -10.92 31.34 8.55
CA LEU A 111 -10.12 30.18 8.95
C LEU A 111 -8.66 30.29 8.47
N ILE A 112 -8.41 30.83 7.27
CA ILE A 112 -7.04 30.95 6.75
C ILE A 112 -6.24 31.96 7.58
N GLU A 113 -6.85 33.07 8.00
CA GLU A 113 -6.25 34.04 8.92
C GLU A 113 -5.92 33.42 10.28
N HIS A 114 -6.87 32.66 10.86
CA HIS A 114 -6.64 31.94 12.12
C HIS A 114 -5.49 30.94 12.02
N LEU A 115 -5.44 30.15 10.94
CA LEU A 115 -4.34 29.21 10.71
C LEU A 115 -3.00 29.95 10.56
N HIS A 116 -2.96 31.10 9.87
CA HIS A 116 -1.75 31.92 9.78
C HIS A 116 -1.25 32.36 11.15
N THR A 117 -2.13 32.82 12.04
CA THR A 117 -1.75 33.18 13.42
C THR A 117 -1.19 31.98 14.17
N LEU A 118 -1.86 30.83 14.13
CA LEU A 118 -1.38 29.60 14.78
C LEU A 118 -0.03 29.14 14.22
N ILE A 119 0.17 29.22 12.91
CA ILE A 119 1.45 28.88 12.27
C ILE A 119 2.55 29.80 12.80
N GLN A 120 2.31 31.11 12.84
CA GLN A 120 3.30 32.08 13.31
C GLN A 120 3.71 31.82 14.78
N GLU A 121 2.73 31.68 15.66
CA GLU A 121 2.94 31.37 17.09
C GLU A 121 3.67 30.01 17.26
N SER A 122 3.27 28.99 16.50
CA SER A 122 3.91 27.67 16.56
C SER A 122 5.37 27.70 16.09
N LEU A 123 5.73 28.59 15.16
CA LEU A 123 7.12 28.75 14.71
C LEU A 123 7.97 29.50 15.74
N ASP A 124 7.39 30.49 16.41
CA ASP A 124 8.06 31.23 17.48
C ASP A 124 8.33 30.35 18.71
N HIS A 125 7.44 29.39 18.99
CA HIS A 125 7.58 28.42 20.09
C HIS A 125 8.14 27.04 19.68
N ALA A 126 8.44 26.83 18.40
CA ALA A 126 8.90 25.56 17.82
C ALA A 126 7.96 24.36 18.13
N ASP A 127 6.65 24.59 18.13
CA ASP A 127 5.64 23.57 18.39
C ASP A 127 5.29 22.77 17.13
N LEU A 128 5.99 21.64 16.97
CA LEU A 128 5.75 20.67 15.89
C LEU A 128 4.33 20.09 15.91
N ALA A 129 3.76 19.96 17.10
CA ALA A 129 2.45 19.37 17.29
C ALA A 129 1.36 20.30 16.72
N VAL A 130 1.45 21.59 16.97
CA VAL A 130 0.52 22.56 16.40
C VAL A 130 0.75 22.72 14.89
N LEU A 131 2.00 22.76 14.44
CA LEU A 131 2.34 22.88 13.02
C LEU A 131 1.84 21.70 12.17
N THR A 132 1.90 20.47 12.71
CA THR A 132 1.33 19.29 12.02
C THR A 132 -0.20 19.31 11.99
N ALA A 133 -0.86 19.82 13.04
CA ALA A 133 -2.31 19.97 13.09
C ALA A 133 -2.83 21.04 12.11
N THR A 134 -2.14 22.18 12.00
CA THR A 134 -2.48 23.25 11.05
C THR A 134 -2.23 22.82 9.61
N LEU A 135 -1.17 22.04 9.34
CA LEU A 135 -0.94 21.42 8.03
C LEU A 135 -2.08 20.46 7.66
N GLY A 136 -2.52 19.61 8.60
CA GLY A 136 -3.67 18.74 8.42
C GLY A 136 -4.96 19.52 8.13
N ALA A 137 -5.21 20.60 8.87
CA ALA A 137 -6.34 21.49 8.64
C ALA A 137 -6.31 22.11 7.23
N ALA A 138 -5.17 22.67 6.81
CA ALA A 138 -5.03 23.27 5.49
C ALA A 138 -5.25 22.24 4.37
N ALA A 139 -4.71 21.02 4.51
CA ALA A 139 -4.89 19.93 3.55
C ALA A 139 -6.37 19.48 3.46
N LEU A 140 -7.07 19.37 4.60
CA LEU A 140 -8.49 19.01 4.63
C LEU A 140 -9.33 20.06 3.89
N ILE A 141 -9.17 21.34 4.24
CA ILE A 141 -9.95 22.43 3.65
C ILE A 141 -9.66 22.57 2.16
N ARG A 142 -8.39 22.51 1.74
CA ARG A 142 -7.99 22.46 0.32
C ARG A 142 -8.77 21.38 -0.44
N ASN A 143 -8.82 20.17 0.10
CA ASN A 143 -9.48 19.05 -0.55
C ASN A 143 -11.00 19.23 -0.59
N CYS A 144 -11.61 19.76 0.46
CA CYS A 144 -13.04 20.06 0.49
C CYS A 144 -13.45 21.13 -0.53
N LEU A 145 -12.69 22.24 -0.59
CA LEU A 145 -12.90 23.31 -1.57
C LEU A 145 -12.75 22.82 -3.01
N TRP A 146 -11.82 21.88 -3.26
CA TRP A 146 -11.70 21.24 -4.57
C TRP A 146 -12.96 20.46 -4.95
N CYS A 147 -13.52 19.67 -4.03
CA CYS A 147 -14.76 18.94 -4.27
C CYS A 147 -15.92 19.88 -4.57
N TYR A 148 -16.09 20.95 -3.80
CA TYR A 148 -17.13 21.95 -4.07
C TYR A 148 -16.95 22.60 -5.44
N ASN A 149 -15.72 22.99 -5.79
CA ASN A 149 -15.43 23.62 -7.08
C ASN A 149 -15.75 22.70 -8.26
N GLN A 150 -15.50 21.40 -8.15
CA GLN A 150 -15.87 20.42 -9.18
C GLN A 150 -17.39 20.28 -9.31
N GLN A 151 -18.11 20.15 -8.19
CA GLN A 151 -19.56 19.95 -8.18
C GLN A 151 -20.36 21.22 -8.54
N SER A 152 -19.77 22.40 -8.34
CA SER A 152 -20.44 23.69 -8.57
C SER A 152 -20.20 24.30 -9.95
N LYS A 153 -19.29 23.74 -10.75
CA LYS A 153 -18.72 24.35 -11.97
C LYS A 153 -19.75 24.83 -12.99
N ASP A 154 -20.86 24.11 -13.13
CA ASP A 154 -21.91 24.40 -14.12
C ASP A 154 -23.17 25.06 -13.52
N LYS A 155 -23.25 25.21 -12.20
CA LYS A 155 -24.46 25.65 -11.48
C LYS A 155 -24.38 27.10 -10.97
N ILE A 156 -23.23 27.74 -11.10
CA ILE A 156 -22.92 29.03 -10.48
C ILE A 156 -22.30 29.98 -11.51
N PRO A 157 -22.52 31.30 -11.40
CA PRO A 157 -21.82 32.29 -12.22
C PRO A 157 -20.29 32.15 -12.14
N LYS A 158 -19.60 32.32 -13.28
CA LYS A 158 -18.14 32.22 -13.41
C LYS A 158 -17.37 33.05 -12.38
N GLN A 159 -17.84 34.29 -12.10
CA GLN A 159 -17.22 35.19 -11.13
C GLN A 159 -17.17 34.62 -9.70
N ILE A 160 -18.20 33.86 -9.29
CA ILE A 160 -18.25 33.25 -7.94
C ILE A 160 -17.41 31.97 -7.91
N SER A 161 -17.42 31.19 -9.00
CA SER A 161 -16.53 30.01 -9.15
C SER A 161 -15.05 30.41 -9.12
N GLU A 162 -14.69 31.54 -9.73
CA GLU A 162 -13.33 32.09 -9.67
C GLU A 162 -12.91 32.42 -8.23
N LYS A 163 -13.80 33.03 -7.42
CA LYS A 163 -13.53 33.29 -5.99
C LYS A 163 -13.26 32.01 -5.21
N LEU A 164 -14.09 30.98 -5.39
CA LEU A 164 -13.89 29.68 -4.75
C LEU A 164 -12.56 29.03 -5.17
N HIS A 165 -12.20 29.14 -6.44
CA HIS A 165 -10.95 28.62 -6.95
C HIS A 165 -9.73 29.36 -6.38
N LEU A 166 -9.83 30.68 -6.17
CA LEU A 166 -8.81 31.47 -5.48
C LEU A 166 -8.63 30.99 -4.04
N CYS A 167 -9.71 30.78 -3.28
CA CYS A 167 -9.63 30.22 -1.93
C CYS A 167 -8.93 28.84 -1.93
N TYR A 168 -9.32 27.95 -2.84
CA TYR A 168 -8.64 26.65 -3.01
C TYR A 168 -7.13 26.82 -3.22
N LYS A 169 -6.72 27.76 -4.09
CA LYS A 169 -5.31 28.03 -4.37
C LYS A 169 -4.58 28.58 -3.15
N SER A 170 -5.18 29.49 -2.38
CA SER A 170 -4.59 30.02 -1.15
C SER A 170 -4.32 28.91 -0.11
N TYR A 171 -5.25 27.98 0.07
CA TYR A 171 -5.06 26.82 0.95
C TYR A 171 -4.02 25.83 0.42
N GLN A 172 -3.91 25.67 -0.90
CA GLN A 172 -2.83 24.87 -1.50
C GLN A 172 -1.45 25.48 -1.22
N GLU A 173 -1.29 26.78 -1.45
CA GLU A 173 -0.04 27.51 -1.19
C GLU A 173 0.31 27.50 0.31
N MET A 174 -0.68 27.68 1.19
CA MET A 174 -0.48 27.54 2.64
C MET A 174 0.01 26.14 3.02
N ALA A 175 -0.64 25.08 2.53
CA ALA A 175 -0.23 23.72 2.87
C ALA A 175 1.21 23.41 2.41
N GLU A 176 1.61 23.89 1.22
CA GLU A 176 2.98 23.76 0.73
C GLU A 176 3.97 24.56 1.59
N ALA A 177 3.66 25.82 1.91
CA ALA A 177 4.51 26.68 2.73
C ALA A 177 4.71 26.12 4.15
N VAL A 178 3.64 25.65 4.79
CA VAL A 178 3.70 25.04 6.13
C VAL A 178 4.53 23.76 6.10
N ALA A 179 4.39 22.93 5.07
CA ALA A 179 5.19 21.72 4.93
C ALA A 179 6.69 22.01 4.76
N GLU A 180 7.06 23.07 4.03
CA GLU A 180 8.46 23.54 3.96
C GLU A 180 8.97 24.04 5.31
N LYS A 181 8.16 24.78 6.07
CA LYS A 181 8.53 25.24 7.41
C LYS A 181 8.70 24.09 8.40
N LEU A 182 7.82 23.08 8.33
CA LEU A 182 7.92 21.86 9.13
C LEU A 182 9.21 21.09 8.81
N LEU A 183 9.55 20.95 7.52
CA LEU A 183 10.81 20.36 7.08
C LEU A 183 12.02 21.13 7.62
N ASP A 184 12.05 22.46 7.46
CA ASP A 184 13.13 23.32 7.94
C ASP A 184 13.30 23.20 9.47
N LEU A 185 12.20 23.21 10.23
CA LEU A 185 12.24 23.05 11.68
C LEU A 185 12.84 21.70 12.10
N HIS A 186 12.41 20.60 11.48
CA HIS A 186 13.03 19.28 11.71
C HIS A 186 14.51 19.25 11.34
N CYS A 187 14.90 19.86 10.22
CA CYS A 187 16.30 19.95 9.81
C CYS A 187 17.15 20.75 10.80
N ARG A 188 16.62 21.86 11.33
CA ARG A 188 17.27 22.64 12.39
C ARG A 188 17.39 21.84 13.68
N LEU A 189 16.35 21.11 14.08
CA LEU A 189 16.40 20.26 15.27
C LEU A 189 17.51 19.21 15.16
N ILE A 190 17.58 18.53 14.00
CA ILE A 190 18.65 17.56 13.72
C ILE A 190 20.02 18.23 13.75
N SER A 191 20.18 19.33 13.01
CA SER A 191 21.46 20.03 12.87
C SER A 191 21.98 20.61 14.18
N LEU A 192 21.12 21.23 14.99
CA LEU A 192 21.50 21.98 16.18
C LEU A 192 21.58 21.13 17.45
N TYR A 193 20.67 20.16 17.62
CA TYR A 193 20.55 19.41 18.88
C TYR A 193 20.98 17.95 18.77
N ILE A 194 20.75 17.29 17.64
CA ILE A 194 21.03 15.85 17.50
C ILE A 194 22.45 15.61 17.03
N LEU A 195 22.88 16.36 16.01
CA LEU A 195 24.18 16.20 15.39
C LEU A 195 25.31 16.96 16.11
N ASN A 196 25.10 17.50 17.31
CA ASN A 196 26.11 18.33 18.00
C ASN A 196 26.42 17.79 19.41
N GLU A 197 27.15 16.69 19.48
CA GLU A 197 27.71 16.17 20.73
C GLU A 197 29.24 16.14 20.66
N ALA A 198 29.89 16.69 21.67
CA ALA A 198 31.31 17.05 21.59
C ALA A 198 32.23 15.83 21.55
N ASP A 199 31.95 14.79 22.33
CA ASP A 199 32.87 13.65 22.47
C ASP A 199 32.84 12.69 21.28
N SER A 200 31.67 12.51 20.63
CA SER A 200 31.55 11.76 19.38
C SER A 200 32.22 12.47 18.20
N LEU A 201 32.27 13.80 18.21
CA LEU A 201 32.89 14.60 17.15
C LEU A 201 34.39 14.88 17.36
N ASN A 202 34.93 14.54 18.53
CA ASN A 202 36.35 14.73 18.84
C ASN A 202 37.23 13.63 18.21
N TRP A 203 37.28 13.61 16.88
CA TRP A 203 38.00 12.59 16.11
C TRP A 203 39.52 12.68 16.22
N GLN A 204 40.07 13.81 16.70
CA GLN A 204 41.50 14.01 16.87
C GLN A 204 42.01 13.58 18.25
N SER A 205 41.12 13.13 19.14
CA SER A 205 41.50 12.65 20.47
C SER A 205 42.48 11.48 20.38
N ASN A 206 43.46 11.47 21.28
CA ASN A 206 44.41 10.35 21.41
C ASN A 206 43.83 9.18 22.21
N LYS A 207 42.69 9.36 22.89
CA LYS A 207 42.00 8.30 23.63
C LYS A 207 41.00 7.57 22.74
N PRO A 208 40.88 6.23 22.82
CA PRO A 208 39.82 5.51 22.13
C PRO A 208 38.44 5.97 22.64
N PHE A 209 37.42 5.89 21.79
CA PHE A 209 36.05 6.13 22.19
C PHE A 209 35.47 4.90 22.88
N PHE A 210 34.99 5.04 24.11
CA PHE A 210 34.36 3.96 24.89
C PHE A 210 35.06 2.60 24.70
N GLU A 211 36.39 2.59 24.87
CA GLU A 211 37.21 1.36 24.81
C GLU A 211 37.06 0.55 23.50
N ARG A 212 36.60 1.20 22.42
CA ARG A 212 36.33 0.61 21.09
C ARG A 212 35.13 -0.35 21.05
N GLU A 213 34.27 -0.29 22.06
CA GLU A 213 33.08 -1.15 22.14
C GLU A 213 31.86 -0.53 21.47
N ARG A 214 31.89 0.78 21.21
CA ARG A 214 30.71 1.53 20.74
C ARG A 214 30.99 2.51 19.62
N SER A 215 29.95 2.71 18.82
CA SER A 215 29.83 3.75 17.80
C SER A 215 29.28 5.05 18.42
N SER A 216 29.33 6.15 17.68
CA SER A 216 28.93 7.47 18.18
C SER A 216 27.45 7.56 18.55
N PHE A 217 27.17 8.19 19.70
CA PHE A 217 25.80 8.47 20.14
C PHE A 217 25.04 9.34 19.13
N ILE A 218 25.74 10.24 18.43
CA ILE A 218 25.13 11.13 17.45
C ILE A 218 24.40 10.36 16.34
N ILE A 219 25.03 9.32 15.79
CA ILE A 219 24.42 8.56 14.67
C ILE A 219 23.27 7.70 15.19
N GLN A 220 23.42 7.15 16.39
CA GLN A 220 22.38 6.40 17.07
C GLN A 220 21.13 7.26 17.36
N MET A 221 21.34 8.47 17.88
CA MET A 221 20.27 9.44 18.16
C MET A 221 19.62 9.96 16.87
N TRP A 222 20.41 10.20 15.81
CA TRP A 222 19.87 10.55 14.50
C TRP A 222 18.97 9.45 13.93
N TRP A 223 19.42 8.19 13.98
CA TRP A 223 18.61 7.03 13.57
C TRP A 223 17.29 6.95 14.36
N LEU A 224 17.38 7.06 15.69
CA LEU A 224 16.21 7.01 16.56
C LEU A 224 15.21 8.12 16.25
N TYR A 225 15.70 9.35 16.09
CA TYR A 225 14.89 10.51 15.75
C TYR A 225 14.18 10.34 14.40
N MET A 226 14.92 9.93 13.37
CA MET A 226 14.35 9.69 12.04
C MET A 226 13.22 8.64 12.09
N GLN A 227 13.39 7.55 12.85
CA GLN A 227 12.35 6.52 13.00
C GLN A 227 11.12 7.01 13.78
N GLY A 228 11.34 7.77 14.86
CA GLY A 228 10.27 8.41 15.63
C GLY A 228 9.45 9.36 14.76
N THR A 229 10.13 10.33 14.12
CA THR A 229 9.47 11.32 13.26
C THR A 229 8.76 10.68 12.06
N LYS A 230 9.30 9.60 11.47
CA LYS A 230 8.59 8.85 10.43
C LYS A 230 7.21 8.38 10.93
N THR A 231 7.18 7.79 12.11
CA THR A 231 5.95 7.27 12.72
C THR A 231 4.96 8.40 13.01
N ASP A 232 5.46 9.53 13.52
CA ASP A 232 4.63 10.70 13.81
C ASP A 232 4.05 11.30 12.52
N LEU A 233 4.86 11.49 11.48
CA LEU A 233 4.42 12.00 10.18
C LEU A 233 3.38 11.08 9.54
N TRP A 234 3.59 9.75 9.58
CA TRP A 234 2.66 8.77 9.00
C TRP A 234 1.30 8.80 9.69
N ASN A 235 1.28 9.15 10.98
CA ASN A 235 0.07 9.18 11.77
C ASN A 235 -0.63 10.54 11.76
N THR A 236 0.05 11.64 11.42
CA THR A 236 -0.49 13.00 11.54
C THR A 236 -0.85 13.65 10.22
N VAL A 237 0.11 13.76 9.29
CA VAL A 237 -0.04 14.53 8.04
C VAL A 237 -0.56 13.66 6.90
N SER A 238 -0.77 14.25 5.72
CA SER A 238 -1.20 13.48 4.54
C SER A 238 -0.07 12.59 4.00
N PRO A 239 -0.37 11.37 3.51
CA PRO A 239 0.64 10.39 3.10
C PRO A 239 1.72 10.90 2.14
N LYS A 240 1.36 11.59 1.04
CA LYS A 240 2.37 12.08 0.09
C LYS A 240 3.22 13.19 0.71
N MET A 241 2.61 14.06 1.50
CA MET A 241 3.33 15.12 2.22
C MET A 241 4.28 14.54 3.27
N ALA A 242 3.84 13.52 4.01
CA ALA A 242 4.64 12.80 5.01
C ALA A 242 5.93 12.27 4.37
N GLN A 243 5.79 11.53 3.27
CA GLN A 243 6.92 10.93 2.54
C GLN A 243 7.86 11.99 1.98
N ARG A 244 7.32 13.10 1.46
CA ARG A 244 8.12 14.23 0.96
C ARG A 244 8.95 14.90 2.05
N ILE A 245 8.32 15.25 3.18
CA ILE A 245 9.01 15.89 4.32
C ILE A 245 10.08 14.94 4.86
N PHE A 246 9.76 13.67 5.07
CA PHE A 246 10.70 12.68 5.56
C PHE A 246 11.90 12.47 4.61
N ALA A 247 11.67 12.38 3.30
CA ALA A 247 12.74 12.30 2.31
C ALA A 247 13.63 13.55 2.31
N GLY A 248 13.03 14.73 2.46
CA GLY A 248 13.75 16.00 2.61
C GLY A 248 14.65 16.02 3.86
N MET A 249 14.11 15.61 5.02
CA MET A 249 14.88 15.51 6.27
C MET A 249 16.08 14.58 6.13
N LEU A 250 15.89 13.42 5.50
CA LEU A 250 16.97 12.47 5.23
C LEU A 250 18.03 13.11 4.32
N ASN A 251 17.62 13.80 3.26
CA ASN A 251 18.54 14.45 2.33
C ASN A 251 19.38 15.55 2.98
N GLU A 252 18.76 16.43 3.77
CA GLU A 252 19.45 17.56 4.42
C GLU A 252 20.34 17.11 5.57
N SER A 253 19.88 16.18 6.39
CA SER A 253 20.70 15.62 7.46
C SER A 253 21.93 14.88 6.91
N LEU A 254 21.78 14.15 5.79
CA LEU A 254 22.91 13.52 5.10
C LEU A 254 23.92 14.54 4.56
N THR A 255 23.50 15.72 4.11
CA THR A 255 24.43 16.79 3.69
C THR A 255 25.43 17.11 4.80
N ILE A 256 24.93 17.27 6.04
CA ILE A 256 25.76 17.59 7.21
C ILE A 256 26.68 16.42 7.54
N ILE A 257 26.10 15.22 7.68
CA ILE A 257 26.83 14.02 8.09
C ILE A 257 27.95 13.70 7.09
N VAL A 258 27.61 13.61 5.80
CA VAL A 258 28.55 13.23 4.74
C VAL A 258 29.66 14.27 4.59
N SER A 259 29.34 15.56 4.65
CA SER A 259 30.34 16.63 4.63
C SER A 259 31.36 16.46 5.77
N ARG A 260 30.91 16.14 6.98
CA ARG A 260 31.81 15.90 8.12
C ARG A 260 32.72 14.69 7.89
N PHE A 261 32.23 13.60 7.30
CA PHE A 261 33.06 12.42 7.00
C PHE A 261 34.08 12.66 5.87
N ILE A 262 33.70 13.42 4.84
CA ILE A 262 34.60 13.79 3.74
C ILE A 262 35.79 14.61 4.26
N HIS A 263 35.53 15.61 5.10
CA HIS A 263 36.55 16.53 5.62
C HIS A 263 37.22 16.03 6.90
N GLY A 264 36.58 15.13 7.64
CA GLY A 264 37.05 14.60 8.91
C GLY A 264 38.43 13.94 8.79
N ARG A 265 39.28 14.16 9.80
CA ARG A 265 40.64 13.62 9.88
C ARG A 265 40.83 12.95 11.24
N PRO A 266 40.40 11.68 11.40
CA PRO A 266 40.51 11.00 12.67
C PRO A 266 41.97 10.74 13.06
N SER A 267 42.24 10.57 14.34
CA SER A 267 43.47 9.97 14.85
C SER A 267 43.47 8.46 14.59
N LEU A 268 44.63 7.80 14.74
CA LEU A 268 44.72 6.34 14.61
C LEU A 268 43.79 5.64 15.61
N THR A 269 43.71 6.15 16.84
CA THR A 269 42.88 5.57 17.92
C THR A 269 41.38 5.78 17.73
N ARG A 270 40.96 6.81 16.97
CA ARG A 270 39.56 7.12 16.67
C ARG A 270 39.08 6.62 15.30
N SER A 271 39.99 6.11 14.47
CA SER A 271 39.70 5.65 13.11
C SER A 271 38.61 4.56 13.05
N GLN A 272 38.63 3.59 13.98
CA GLN A 272 37.65 2.50 14.02
C GLN A 272 36.23 3.01 14.29
N GLN A 273 36.04 3.84 15.31
CA GLN A 273 34.76 4.52 15.60
C GLN A 273 34.28 5.31 14.37
N PHE A 274 35.15 6.14 13.80
CA PHE A 274 34.83 7.02 12.69
C PHE A 274 34.31 6.25 11.46
N TRP A 275 34.97 5.15 11.08
CA TRP A 275 34.53 4.36 9.93
C TRP A 275 33.32 3.47 10.25
N SER A 276 33.16 3.05 11.51
CA SER A 276 31.95 2.37 11.97
C SER A 276 30.73 3.27 11.85
N ASP A 277 30.86 4.52 12.28
CA ASP A 277 29.81 5.52 12.12
C ASP A 277 29.47 5.74 10.64
N ALA A 278 30.46 5.85 9.76
CA ALA A 278 30.23 6.01 8.32
C ALA A 278 29.46 4.81 7.73
N PHE A 279 29.80 3.57 8.13
CA PHE A 279 29.08 2.37 7.70
C PHE A 279 27.66 2.31 8.30
N ASN A 280 27.50 2.69 9.56
CA ASN A 280 26.20 2.76 10.23
C ASN A 280 25.29 3.80 9.59
N VAL A 281 25.82 4.96 9.18
CA VAL A 281 25.07 5.95 8.39
C VAL A 281 24.57 5.32 7.09
N LEU A 282 25.43 4.65 6.32
CA LEU A 282 25.02 3.98 5.08
C LEU A 282 23.96 2.89 5.30
N SER A 283 24.07 2.15 6.41
CA SER A 283 23.14 1.08 6.77
C SER A 283 21.79 1.66 7.18
N CYS A 284 21.78 2.61 8.11
CA CYS A 284 20.61 3.39 8.52
C CYS A 284 19.90 4.01 7.31
N THR A 285 20.63 4.70 6.43
CA THR A 285 20.07 5.30 5.22
C THR A 285 19.42 4.26 4.31
N GLY A 286 19.97 3.05 4.19
CA GLY A 286 19.35 1.97 3.42
C GLY A 286 17.93 1.64 3.89
N TYR A 287 17.73 1.53 5.21
CA TYR A 287 16.40 1.27 5.78
C TYR A 287 15.49 2.50 5.83
N LEU A 288 16.03 3.70 6.05
CA LEU A 288 15.24 4.93 5.98
C LEU A 288 14.77 5.20 4.55
N ALA A 289 15.59 4.87 3.53
CA ALA A 289 15.25 5.07 2.13
C ALA A 289 14.00 4.30 1.70
N LEU A 290 13.69 3.15 2.33
CA LEU A 290 12.44 2.39 2.07
C LEU A 290 11.17 3.24 2.26
N ALA A 291 11.20 4.18 3.22
CA ALA A 291 10.09 5.09 3.48
C ALA A 291 10.14 6.36 2.61
N ALA A 292 11.32 6.71 2.07
CA ALA A 292 11.53 7.88 1.22
C ALA A 292 11.22 7.61 -0.27
N CYS A 293 11.44 6.38 -0.75
CA CYS A 293 11.25 6.01 -2.16
C CYS A 293 9.81 5.61 -2.49
N ALA A 294 9.41 5.82 -3.75
CA ALA A 294 8.10 5.44 -4.23
C ALA A 294 8.00 3.96 -4.65
N ASP A 295 9.09 3.39 -5.17
CA ASP A 295 9.20 2.01 -5.67
C ASP A 295 10.62 1.44 -5.46
N ALA A 296 10.83 0.16 -5.78
CA ALA A 296 12.15 -0.46 -5.62
C ALA A 296 13.19 0.05 -6.62
N ASN A 297 12.80 0.58 -7.79
CA ASN A 297 13.75 1.12 -8.78
C ASN A 297 14.39 2.41 -8.28
N GLU A 298 13.60 3.27 -7.64
CA GLU A 298 14.09 4.48 -6.97
C GLU A 298 15.05 4.12 -5.84
N LEU A 299 14.73 3.11 -5.02
CA LEU A 299 15.57 2.66 -3.92
C LEU A 299 16.97 2.21 -4.37
N ILE A 300 17.04 1.44 -5.45
CA ILE A 300 18.33 0.93 -5.98
C ILE A 300 19.04 1.93 -6.90
N GLY A 301 18.45 3.09 -7.15
CA GLY A 301 19.06 4.13 -7.97
C GLY A 301 19.20 3.78 -9.44
N LEU A 302 18.32 2.90 -9.98
CA LEU A 302 18.31 2.62 -11.40
C LEU A 302 17.86 3.86 -12.17
N ARG A 303 18.52 4.16 -13.30
CA ARG A 303 18.21 5.31 -14.18
C ARG A 303 18.22 6.65 -13.42
N ILE A 304 19.37 6.99 -12.83
CA ILE A 304 19.63 8.23 -12.06
C ILE A 304 18.99 9.50 -12.66
N ASN A 305 19.00 9.65 -14.00
CA ASN A 305 18.43 10.83 -14.68
C ASN A 305 16.90 10.96 -14.59
N LYS A 306 16.19 9.88 -14.25
CA LYS A 306 14.73 9.86 -14.10
C LYS A 306 14.28 9.92 -12.63
N LEU A 307 15.23 9.92 -11.68
CA LEU A 307 14.91 9.93 -10.25
C LEU A 307 14.47 11.34 -9.81
N PRO A 308 13.62 11.43 -8.77
CA PRO A 308 13.39 12.67 -8.06
C PRO A 308 14.70 13.28 -7.56
N ILE A 309 14.80 14.61 -7.53
CA ILE A 309 16.00 15.35 -7.13
C ILE A 309 16.51 14.88 -5.76
N VAL A 310 15.61 14.79 -4.78
CA VAL A 310 15.92 14.36 -3.41
C VAL A 310 16.56 12.97 -3.38
N MET A 311 15.99 12.01 -4.12
CA MET A 311 16.52 10.64 -4.14
C MET A 311 17.87 10.55 -4.85
N ARG A 312 18.03 11.28 -5.96
CA ARG A 312 19.31 11.41 -6.66
C ARG A 312 20.40 11.94 -5.73
N ASP A 313 20.07 12.97 -4.94
CA ASP A 313 21.01 13.60 -4.02
C ASP A 313 21.38 12.66 -2.85
N ILE A 314 20.41 11.90 -2.32
CA ILE A 314 20.68 10.83 -1.33
C ILE A 314 21.67 9.80 -1.90
N HIS A 315 21.43 9.29 -3.12
CA HIS A 315 22.36 8.35 -3.75
C HIS A 315 23.76 8.94 -3.95
N ALA A 316 23.85 10.20 -4.39
CA ALA A 316 25.13 10.87 -4.58
C ALA A 316 25.90 11.00 -3.25
N LYS A 317 25.22 11.43 -2.18
CA LYS A 317 25.79 11.58 -0.83
C LYS A 317 26.26 10.24 -0.26
N CYS A 318 25.45 9.18 -0.35
CA CYS A 318 25.83 7.84 0.11
C CYS A 318 26.97 7.25 -0.74
N ARG A 319 27.01 7.52 -2.05
CA ARG A 319 28.13 7.12 -2.90
C ARG A 319 29.43 7.80 -2.46
N GLU A 320 29.42 9.11 -2.20
CA GLU A 320 30.61 9.80 -1.71
C GLU A 320 31.08 9.27 -0.35
N LEU A 321 30.15 9.01 0.57
CA LEU A 321 30.47 8.42 1.87
C LEU A 321 31.08 7.03 1.74
N LEU A 322 30.54 6.18 0.86
CA LEU A 322 31.11 4.86 0.57
C LEU A 322 32.53 4.97 0.00
N ILE A 323 32.78 5.89 -0.93
CA ILE A 323 34.12 6.10 -1.51
C ILE A 323 35.11 6.47 -0.41
N CYS A 324 34.75 7.39 0.49
CA CYS A 324 35.58 7.73 1.64
C CYS A 324 35.83 6.53 2.54
N LEU A 325 34.79 5.76 2.89
CA LEU A 325 34.89 4.56 3.73
C LEU A 325 35.85 3.52 3.12
N LEU A 326 35.71 3.20 1.83
CA LEU A 326 36.53 2.18 1.20
C LEU A 326 37.99 2.61 1.06
N LEU A 327 38.26 3.84 0.60
CA LEU A 327 39.63 4.27 0.34
C LEU A 327 40.42 4.58 1.62
N ARG A 328 39.73 5.03 2.68
CA ARG A 328 40.37 5.48 3.92
C ARG A 328 40.15 4.55 5.12
N GLY A 329 39.14 3.68 5.07
CA GLY A 329 38.81 2.73 6.15
C GLY A 329 39.31 1.30 5.91
N THR A 330 39.59 0.89 4.67
CA THR A 330 40.12 -0.46 4.39
C THR A 330 41.46 -0.69 5.11
N PRO A 331 41.71 -1.86 5.72
CA PRO A 331 43.02 -2.23 6.26
C PRO A 331 44.17 -2.07 5.26
N LEU A 332 45.32 -1.55 5.71
CA LEU A 332 46.45 -1.18 4.84
C LEU A 332 46.92 -2.32 3.92
N LYS A 333 47.09 -3.53 4.46
CA LYS A 333 47.54 -4.71 3.71
C LYS A 333 46.60 -5.04 2.55
N ILE A 334 45.29 -4.97 2.76
CA ILE A 334 44.27 -5.24 1.74
C ILE A 334 44.26 -4.14 0.67
N LEU A 335 44.33 -2.88 1.09
CA LEU A 335 44.38 -1.75 0.17
C LEU A 335 45.62 -1.82 -0.74
N TYR A 336 46.79 -2.13 -0.18
CA TYR A 336 48.01 -2.31 -0.96
C TYR A 336 47.90 -3.46 -1.96
N GLN A 337 47.30 -4.59 -1.56
CA GLN A 337 47.05 -5.71 -2.48
C GLN A 337 46.16 -5.30 -3.66
N ALA A 338 45.15 -4.45 -3.43
CA ALA A 338 44.30 -3.93 -4.50
C ALA A 338 45.08 -2.97 -5.42
N CYS A 339 45.95 -2.12 -4.87
CA CYS A 339 46.73 -1.13 -5.61
C CYS A 339 48.04 -1.67 -6.22
N ARG A 340 48.45 -2.91 -5.92
CA ARG A 340 49.78 -3.45 -6.31
C ARG A 340 50.05 -3.45 -7.82
N ASN A 341 48.99 -3.54 -8.63
CA ASN A 341 49.06 -3.52 -10.10
C ASN A 341 48.99 -2.09 -10.66
N GLY A 342 49.12 -1.07 -9.83
CA GLY A 342 48.93 0.34 -10.17
C GLY A 342 47.52 0.85 -9.84
N LEU A 343 47.43 2.14 -9.49
CA LEU A 343 46.17 2.80 -9.14
C LEU A 343 45.18 2.81 -10.32
N GLU A 344 45.67 2.91 -11.55
CA GLU A 344 44.87 2.92 -12.78
C GLU A 344 44.14 1.58 -13.04
N CYS A 345 44.64 0.49 -12.46
CA CYS A 345 44.03 -0.84 -12.60
C CYS A 345 42.93 -1.10 -11.56
N MET A 346 42.64 -0.15 -10.66
CA MET A 346 41.65 -0.33 -9.61
C MET A 346 40.24 -0.53 -10.21
N PRO A 347 39.50 -1.58 -9.82
CA PRO A 347 38.13 -1.80 -10.31
C PRO A 347 37.17 -0.64 -10.00
N THR A 348 37.43 0.13 -8.94
CA THR A 348 36.64 1.30 -8.54
C THR A 348 36.59 2.42 -9.60
N LEU A 349 37.59 2.49 -10.50
CA LEU A 349 37.62 3.44 -11.63
C LEU A 349 36.59 3.10 -12.72
N LYS A 350 36.20 1.82 -12.83
CA LYS A 350 35.30 1.37 -13.88
C LYS A 350 33.93 2.04 -13.72
N LYS A 351 33.29 2.31 -14.87
CA LYS A 351 31.95 2.88 -14.93
C LYS A 351 30.97 1.94 -14.23
N GLN A 352 30.19 2.52 -13.32
CA GLN A 352 29.11 1.84 -12.62
C GLN A 352 28.01 1.49 -13.62
N SER A 353 27.62 0.22 -13.61
CA SER A 353 26.48 -0.31 -14.34
C SER A 353 25.62 -1.13 -13.37
N GLY A 354 24.34 -0.78 -13.22
CA GLY A 354 23.40 -1.51 -12.37
C GLY A 354 23.02 -0.79 -11.06
N PRO A 355 22.54 -1.52 -10.04
CA PRO A 355 22.06 -0.96 -8.78
C PRO A 355 23.15 -0.22 -8.00
N ALA A 356 22.75 0.68 -7.10
CA ALA A 356 23.65 1.50 -6.30
C ALA A 356 24.53 0.64 -5.36
N PRO A 357 25.87 0.64 -5.53
CA PRO A 357 26.78 -0.17 -4.73
C PRO A 357 26.69 0.03 -3.23
N TRP A 358 26.44 1.27 -2.79
CA TRP A 358 26.38 1.60 -1.36
C TRP A 358 25.29 0.83 -0.65
N LEU A 359 24.12 0.66 -1.29
CA LEU A 359 22.98 -0.02 -0.69
C LEU A 359 23.20 -1.53 -0.58
N ILE A 360 23.80 -2.14 -1.62
CA ILE A 360 24.10 -3.57 -1.64
C ILE A 360 25.14 -3.91 -0.56
N ILE A 361 26.14 -3.04 -0.40
CA ILE A 361 27.22 -3.22 0.58
C ILE A 361 26.72 -2.98 2.01
N SER A 362 25.95 -1.91 2.25
CA SER A 362 25.53 -1.53 3.61
C SER A 362 24.31 -2.30 4.10
N ALA A 363 23.39 -2.66 3.22
CA ALA A 363 22.13 -3.30 3.57
C ALA A 363 21.85 -4.56 2.72
N PRO A 364 22.77 -5.55 2.68
CA PRO A 364 22.60 -6.76 1.87
C PRO A 364 21.34 -7.56 2.25
N LYS A 365 20.89 -7.50 3.51
CA LYS A 365 19.68 -8.18 3.97
C LYS A 365 18.41 -7.71 3.27
N LEU A 366 18.37 -6.47 2.77
CA LEU A 366 17.24 -5.97 1.98
C LEU A 366 17.04 -6.75 0.67
N PHE A 367 18.06 -7.45 0.21
CA PHE A 367 18.03 -8.27 -1.01
C PHE A 367 17.99 -9.78 -0.72
N GLY A 368 17.88 -10.20 0.54
CA GLY A 368 17.77 -11.63 0.87
C GLY A 368 19.06 -12.45 0.83
N SER A 369 20.23 -11.82 0.99
CA SER A 369 21.60 -12.38 0.79
C SER A 369 22.12 -12.32 -0.66
N PRO A 370 22.40 -11.12 -1.18
CA PRO A 370 22.97 -10.95 -2.50
C PRO A 370 24.43 -11.43 -2.49
N THR A 371 24.81 -12.27 -3.45
CA THR A 371 26.22 -12.52 -3.70
C THR A 371 26.84 -11.26 -4.31
N LEU A 372 27.79 -10.62 -3.62
CA LEU A 372 28.47 -9.38 -4.10
C LEU A 372 29.21 -9.54 -5.45
N LYS A 373 29.27 -10.76 -6.00
CA LYS A 373 29.77 -11.06 -7.35
C LYS A 373 28.82 -10.60 -8.48
N SER A 374 27.53 -10.42 -8.20
CA SER A 374 26.50 -10.06 -9.21
C SER A 374 26.27 -8.56 -9.41
N VAL A 375 27.01 -7.69 -8.72
CA VAL A 375 26.79 -6.22 -8.72
C VAL A 375 26.90 -5.58 -10.11
N ASN A 376 27.54 -6.27 -11.07
CA ASN A 376 27.72 -5.80 -12.44
C ASN A 376 26.56 -6.17 -13.39
N LEU A 377 25.60 -6.98 -12.94
CA LEU A 377 24.51 -7.54 -13.77
C LEU A 377 23.14 -7.11 -13.21
N SER A 378 22.13 -7.12 -14.09
CA SER A 378 20.74 -6.83 -13.72
C SER A 378 20.29 -7.62 -12.49
N LEU A 379 19.52 -6.97 -11.61
CA LEU A 379 19.00 -7.58 -10.39
C LEU A 379 18.12 -8.81 -10.75
N PRO A 380 18.34 -9.99 -10.14
CA PRO A 380 17.46 -11.15 -10.29
C PRO A 380 16.02 -10.82 -9.89
N GLU A 381 15.04 -11.49 -10.51
CA GLU A 381 13.61 -11.23 -10.25
C GLU A 381 13.22 -11.48 -8.78
N ASP A 382 13.79 -12.51 -8.14
CA ASP A 382 13.58 -12.81 -6.72
C ASP A 382 13.99 -11.63 -5.81
N GLN A 383 15.17 -11.05 -6.07
CA GLN A 383 15.69 -9.93 -5.30
C GLN A 383 14.87 -8.66 -5.56
N ALA A 384 14.40 -8.46 -6.79
CA ALA A 384 13.52 -7.35 -7.13
C ALA A 384 12.18 -7.46 -6.38
N LEU A 385 11.62 -8.68 -6.30
CA LEU A 385 10.38 -8.96 -5.57
C LEU A 385 10.54 -8.71 -4.05
N ILE A 386 11.64 -9.19 -3.46
CA ILE A 386 11.96 -8.95 -2.04
C ILE A 386 12.02 -7.44 -1.74
N LEU A 387 12.67 -6.65 -2.60
CA LEU A 387 12.74 -5.20 -2.43
C LEU A 387 11.37 -4.53 -2.55
N GLU A 388 10.54 -4.94 -3.51
CA GLU A 388 9.19 -4.38 -3.67
C GLU A 388 8.31 -4.64 -2.45
N ILE A 389 8.41 -5.83 -1.84
CA ILE A 389 7.72 -6.13 -0.56
C ILE A 389 8.25 -5.23 0.57
N ASN A 390 9.57 -5.06 0.67
CA ASN A 390 10.17 -4.18 1.67
C ASN A 390 9.72 -2.72 1.52
N VAL A 391 9.66 -2.20 0.29
CA VAL A 391 9.18 -0.85 0.00
C VAL A 391 7.69 -0.73 0.33
N LEU A 392 6.87 -1.70 -0.10
CA LEU A 392 5.42 -1.72 0.15
C LEU A 392 5.10 -1.59 1.65
N ARG A 393 5.83 -2.31 2.51
CA ARG A 393 5.64 -2.26 3.96
C ARG A 393 5.95 -0.90 4.59
N CYS A 394 6.87 -0.14 4.00
CA CYS A 394 7.34 1.14 4.56
C CYS A 394 6.54 2.35 4.05
N GLN A 395 5.56 2.17 3.17
CA GLN A 395 4.77 3.27 2.61
C GLN A 395 3.81 3.89 3.65
N PRO A 396 3.50 5.20 3.54
CA PRO A 396 2.53 5.88 4.41
C PRO A 396 1.08 5.45 4.17
N GLN A 397 0.82 4.89 3.00
CA GLN A 397 -0.47 4.36 2.59
C GLN A 397 -0.27 3.20 1.62
N ALA A 398 -1.23 2.27 1.60
CA ALA A 398 -1.34 1.25 0.58
C ALA A 398 -1.32 1.86 -0.83
N LYS A 399 -0.33 1.46 -1.62
CA LYS A 399 -0.27 1.73 -3.06
C LYS A 399 -0.80 0.50 -3.80
N TRP A 400 -2.02 0.59 -4.33
CA TRP A 400 -2.71 -0.55 -4.97
C TRP A 400 -1.95 -1.08 -6.18
N THR A 401 -1.34 -0.19 -6.97
CA THR A 401 -0.50 -0.58 -8.11
C THR A 401 0.73 -1.38 -7.67
N GLN A 402 1.35 -1.01 -6.55
CA GLN A 402 2.48 -1.74 -5.98
C GLN A 402 2.06 -3.10 -5.42
N LEU A 403 0.89 -3.18 -4.76
CA LEU A 403 0.33 -4.45 -4.31
C LEU A 403 0.13 -5.42 -5.48
N LEU A 404 -0.53 -4.97 -6.55
CA LEU A 404 -0.77 -5.79 -7.74
C LEU A 404 0.54 -6.20 -8.42
N LYS A 405 1.53 -5.30 -8.47
CA LYS A 405 2.88 -5.60 -8.95
C LYS A 405 3.55 -6.71 -8.14
N VAL A 406 3.50 -6.65 -6.82
CA VAL A 406 4.06 -7.70 -5.94
C VAL A 406 3.37 -9.04 -6.15
N LEU A 407 2.05 -9.05 -6.32
CA LEU A 407 1.30 -10.28 -6.61
C LEU A 407 1.62 -10.87 -7.99
N SER A 408 2.06 -10.05 -8.95
CA SER A 408 2.33 -10.49 -10.32
C SER A 408 3.78 -10.86 -10.64
N MET A 409 4.74 -10.35 -9.87
CA MET A 409 6.16 -10.57 -10.08
C MET A 409 6.60 -12.04 -9.84
N ASN A 410 7.69 -12.43 -10.52
CA ASN A 410 8.36 -13.73 -10.35
C ASN A 410 7.40 -14.92 -10.42
N GLU A 411 6.72 -15.07 -11.55
CA GLU A 411 5.71 -16.14 -11.75
C GLU A 411 4.67 -16.20 -10.61
N CYS A 412 4.24 -15.03 -10.14
CA CYS A 412 3.24 -14.88 -9.10
C CYS A 412 3.61 -15.57 -7.78
N ALA A 413 4.91 -15.66 -7.45
CA ALA A 413 5.40 -16.38 -6.28
C ALA A 413 4.64 -16.03 -4.98
N VAL A 414 4.46 -14.73 -4.70
CA VAL A 414 3.74 -14.27 -3.50
C VAL A 414 2.26 -14.69 -3.55
N ALA A 415 1.60 -14.52 -4.69
CA ALA A 415 0.19 -14.93 -4.84
C ALA A 415 0.02 -16.44 -4.60
N ARG A 416 0.91 -17.27 -5.14
CA ARG A 416 0.92 -18.74 -4.92
C ARG A 416 1.07 -19.09 -3.44
N MET A 417 2.03 -18.46 -2.76
CA MET A 417 2.31 -18.71 -1.35
C MET A 417 1.12 -18.33 -0.45
N LEU A 418 0.54 -17.15 -0.67
CA LEU A 418 -0.60 -16.67 0.11
C LEU A 418 -1.85 -17.51 -0.16
N LEU A 419 -2.17 -17.78 -1.43
CA LEU A 419 -3.37 -18.51 -1.82
C LEU A 419 -3.33 -19.96 -1.33
N SER A 420 -2.18 -20.64 -1.49
CA SER A 420 -2.00 -22.03 -1.03
C SER A 420 -2.17 -22.16 0.48
N THR A 421 -1.59 -21.21 1.23
CA THR A 421 -1.70 -21.16 2.70
C THR A 421 -3.16 -20.92 3.11
N LEU A 422 -3.84 -19.95 2.50
CA LEU A 422 -5.23 -19.63 2.82
C LEU A 422 -6.21 -20.77 2.48
N ILE A 423 -6.04 -21.44 1.34
CA ILE A 423 -6.88 -22.61 0.99
C ILE A 423 -6.70 -23.70 2.04
N ARG A 424 -5.47 -24.01 2.44
CA ARG A 424 -5.20 -25.02 3.47
C ARG A 424 -5.82 -24.67 4.83
N GLN A 425 -5.86 -23.39 5.19
CA GLN A 425 -6.49 -22.90 6.43
C GLN A 425 -8.03 -22.88 6.40
N CYS A 426 -8.60 -22.88 5.19
CA CYS A 426 -10.04 -22.80 4.94
C CYS A 426 -10.67 -24.14 4.55
N VAL A 427 -9.92 -25.25 4.54
CA VAL A 427 -10.46 -26.58 4.26
C VAL A 427 -11.65 -26.87 5.18
N GLY A 428 -12.81 -27.18 4.59
CA GLY A 428 -14.06 -27.47 5.31
C GLY A 428 -14.78 -26.27 5.92
N LYS A 429 -14.26 -25.04 5.79
CA LYS A 429 -14.94 -23.81 6.22
C LYS A 429 -15.78 -23.28 5.06
N ASN A 430 -17.08 -23.53 5.13
CA ASN A 430 -18.05 -23.01 4.18
C ASN A 430 -18.80 -21.84 4.80
N GLU A 431 -18.94 -20.75 4.06
CA GLU A 431 -19.73 -19.59 4.49
C GLU A 431 -20.77 -19.25 3.42
N ASP A 432 -21.97 -18.89 3.88
CA ASP A 432 -23.02 -18.38 3.00
C ASP A 432 -22.63 -17.03 2.41
N VAL A 433 -22.99 -16.81 1.14
CA VAL A 433 -22.89 -15.50 0.47
C VAL A 433 -23.50 -14.42 1.35
N ILE A 434 -24.70 -14.66 1.88
CA ILE A 434 -25.44 -13.75 2.76
C ILE A 434 -24.66 -13.45 4.06
N SER A 435 -23.88 -14.39 4.59
CA SER A 435 -23.09 -14.19 5.82
C SER A 435 -21.88 -13.29 5.57
N MET A 436 -21.20 -13.44 4.41
CA MET A 436 -20.18 -12.48 3.97
C MET A 436 -20.75 -11.11 3.63
N GLU A 437 -22.01 -11.07 3.18
CA GLU A 437 -22.77 -9.83 3.02
C GLU A 437 -23.26 -9.24 4.36
N ARG A 438 -23.60 -10.01 5.39
CA ARG A 438 -23.97 -9.46 6.71
C ARG A 438 -22.78 -8.96 7.53
N LEU A 439 -21.57 -9.48 7.25
CA LEU A 439 -20.31 -8.83 7.64
C LEU A 439 -20.12 -7.44 6.98
N LYS A 440 -21.02 -7.00 6.06
CA LYS A 440 -21.08 -5.62 5.55
C LYS A 440 -21.68 -4.62 6.54
N GLU A 441 -22.55 -5.05 7.45
CA GLU A 441 -23.36 -4.14 8.30
C GLU A 441 -22.96 -4.14 9.78
N ASN A 442 -22.47 -5.28 10.31
CA ASN A 442 -22.16 -5.41 11.73
C ASN A 442 -20.76 -4.91 12.15
N SER A 443 -19.95 -4.38 11.23
CA SER A 443 -18.69 -3.74 11.60
C SER A 443 -18.93 -2.28 11.95
N GLY A 444 -18.91 -1.93 13.23
CA GLY A 444 -19.08 -0.56 13.70
C GLY A 444 -18.18 0.42 12.96
N ASP A 445 -18.73 1.59 12.63
CA ASP A 445 -17.99 2.70 12.02
C ASP A 445 -16.76 3.05 12.83
N CYS A 446 -15.61 3.28 12.19
CA CYS A 446 -14.38 3.67 12.89
C CYS A 446 -14.42 5.01 13.61
N GLY A 447 -15.57 5.70 13.65
CA GLY A 447 -15.80 6.94 14.37
C GLY A 447 -15.00 8.14 13.83
N GLY A 448 -14.06 7.92 12.92
CA GLY A 448 -13.27 8.97 12.28
C GLY A 448 -14.12 9.82 11.32
N PHE A 449 -13.75 11.09 11.19
CA PHE A 449 -14.43 12.01 10.28
C PHE A 449 -14.40 11.51 8.82
N LEU A 450 -15.50 11.69 8.07
CA LEU A 450 -15.74 11.14 6.71
C LEU A 450 -15.79 9.60 6.63
N CYS A 451 -16.03 8.89 7.73
CA CYS A 451 -16.25 7.45 7.72
C CYS A 451 -17.55 7.07 7.00
N THR A 452 -17.49 6.07 6.13
CA THR A 452 -18.61 5.53 5.34
C THR A 452 -18.77 4.00 5.55
N GLY A 453 -18.73 3.50 6.79
CA GLY A 453 -18.79 2.05 7.07
C GLY A 453 -17.43 1.37 7.15
N CYS A 454 -16.49 1.98 7.89
CA CYS A 454 -15.11 1.51 7.97
C CYS A 454 -14.91 0.38 8.99
N GLN A 455 -14.53 -0.82 8.52
CA GLN A 455 -14.22 -1.98 9.38
C GLN A 455 -13.09 -1.60 10.36
N GLN A 456 -13.43 -1.47 11.64
CA GLN A 456 -12.54 -1.00 12.71
C GLN A 456 -11.33 -1.90 12.96
N ASN A 457 -11.46 -3.22 12.79
CA ASN A 457 -10.39 -4.19 13.07
C ASN A 457 -10.16 -5.12 11.87
N LEU A 458 -9.30 -4.70 10.92
CA LEU A 458 -8.85 -5.59 9.84
C LEU A 458 -7.86 -6.66 10.32
N SER A 459 -7.25 -6.48 11.50
CA SER A 459 -6.24 -7.38 12.06
C SER A 459 -6.82 -8.68 12.66
N SER A 460 -8.15 -8.77 12.83
CA SER A 460 -8.84 -9.94 13.41
C SER A 460 -9.83 -10.57 12.43
N LEU A 461 -9.61 -10.42 11.12
CA LEU A 461 -10.50 -10.98 10.11
C LEU A 461 -10.32 -12.51 10.00
N PRO A 462 -11.41 -13.26 9.72
CA PRO A 462 -11.31 -14.69 9.55
C PRO A 462 -10.54 -15.03 8.25
N PRO A 463 -9.79 -16.15 8.22
CA PRO A 463 -9.11 -16.64 7.01
C PRO A 463 -10.00 -16.76 5.79
N THR A 464 -11.31 -17.03 5.97
CA THR A 464 -12.31 -17.13 4.91
C THR A 464 -12.44 -15.83 4.11
N LEU A 465 -12.40 -14.68 4.79
CA LEU A 465 -12.51 -13.37 4.15
C LEU A 465 -11.20 -12.97 3.44
N TYR A 466 -10.04 -13.35 3.98
CA TYR A 466 -8.76 -13.20 3.30
C TYR A 466 -8.71 -14.03 2.01
N LEU A 467 -9.17 -15.29 2.05
CA LEU A 467 -9.24 -16.16 0.88
C LEU A 467 -10.16 -15.60 -0.21
N TYR A 468 -11.38 -15.21 0.16
CA TYR A 468 -12.32 -14.57 -0.78
C TYR A 468 -11.70 -13.33 -1.43
N SER A 469 -11.13 -12.44 -0.62
CA SER A 469 -10.59 -11.16 -1.09
C SER A 469 -9.39 -11.34 -2.02
N LEU A 470 -8.45 -12.22 -1.66
CA LEU A 470 -7.30 -12.54 -2.50
C LEU A 470 -7.76 -13.18 -3.81
N MET A 471 -8.66 -14.16 -3.75
CA MET A 471 -9.19 -14.83 -4.95
C MET A 471 -9.90 -13.83 -5.86
N TYR A 472 -10.71 -12.92 -5.32
CA TYR A 472 -11.39 -11.88 -6.10
C TYR A 472 -10.40 -10.95 -6.81
N VAL A 473 -9.31 -10.54 -6.14
CA VAL A 473 -8.25 -9.73 -6.77
C VAL A 473 -7.54 -10.53 -7.87
N LEU A 474 -7.23 -11.81 -7.63
CA LEU A 474 -6.55 -12.66 -8.62
C LEU A 474 -7.40 -12.95 -9.85
N ILE A 475 -8.72 -13.12 -9.70
CA ILE A 475 -9.65 -13.34 -10.82
C ILE A 475 -9.73 -12.12 -11.74
N ASN A 476 -9.67 -10.91 -11.19
CA ASN A 476 -9.78 -9.66 -11.94
C ASN A 476 -8.41 -9.12 -12.42
N THR A 477 -7.32 -9.85 -12.17
CA THR A 477 -5.98 -9.48 -12.63
C THR A 477 -5.52 -10.43 -13.72
N ALA A 478 -4.68 -9.95 -14.63
CA ALA A 478 -4.21 -10.70 -15.81
C ALA A 478 -3.17 -11.80 -15.49
N MET A 479 -3.38 -12.55 -14.42
CA MET A 479 -2.48 -13.63 -13.98
C MET A 479 -2.72 -14.90 -14.79
N ASP A 480 -1.69 -15.72 -15.01
CA ASP A 480 -1.89 -17.06 -15.59
C ASP A 480 -2.53 -17.95 -14.51
N PRO A 481 -3.79 -18.37 -14.66
CA PRO A 481 -4.48 -19.08 -13.60
C PRO A 481 -3.98 -20.52 -13.43
N LEU A 482 -3.28 -21.08 -14.43
CA LEU A 482 -2.65 -22.39 -14.34
C LEU A 482 -1.58 -22.45 -13.25
N ASP A 483 -0.81 -21.38 -13.10
CA ASP A 483 0.35 -21.37 -12.21
C ASP A 483 -0.05 -21.05 -10.76
N VAL A 484 -1.19 -20.39 -10.56
CA VAL A 484 -1.60 -19.88 -9.25
C VAL A 484 -2.80 -20.62 -8.67
N VAL A 485 -3.91 -20.68 -9.41
CA VAL A 485 -5.19 -21.15 -8.86
C VAL A 485 -5.19 -22.67 -8.73
N ILE A 486 -4.81 -23.39 -9.79
CA ILE A 486 -4.88 -24.86 -9.79
C ILE A 486 -3.95 -25.50 -8.73
N PRO A 487 -2.68 -25.10 -8.58
CA PRO A 487 -1.81 -25.67 -7.54
C PRO A 487 -2.29 -25.37 -6.13
N ALA A 488 -2.92 -24.20 -5.93
CA ALA A 488 -3.48 -23.81 -4.65
C ALA A 488 -4.76 -24.59 -4.31
N LEU A 489 -5.66 -24.83 -5.28
CA LEU A 489 -6.86 -25.66 -5.07
C LEU A 489 -6.49 -27.09 -4.71
N LYS A 490 -5.45 -27.66 -5.31
CA LYS A 490 -4.94 -29.01 -4.99
C LYS A 490 -4.43 -29.17 -3.55
N GLN A 491 -4.29 -28.08 -2.79
CA GLN A 491 -3.99 -28.14 -1.35
C GLN A 491 -5.16 -28.66 -0.50
N ASP A 492 -6.40 -28.52 -0.99
CA ASP A 492 -7.57 -29.16 -0.42
C ASP A 492 -7.85 -30.45 -1.18
N ILE A 493 -7.89 -31.60 -0.49
CA ILE A 493 -8.10 -32.91 -1.12
C ILE A 493 -9.51 -33.01 -1.75
N ASN A 494 -10.48 -32.28 -1.19
CA ASN A 494 -11.89 -32.37 -1.54
C ASN A 494 -12.38 -31.16 -2.37
N TRP A 495 -11.47 -30.35 -2.92
CA TRP A 495 -11.82 -29.12 -3.64
C TRP A 495 -12.81 -29.35 -4.80
N SER A 496 -12.73 -30.51 -5.47
CA SER A 496 -13.61 -30.86 -6.58
C SER A 496 -15.03 -31.17 -6.14
N ASN A 497 -15.23 -31.62 -4.89
CA ASN A 497 -16.55 -31.99 -4.39
C ASN A 497 -17.51 -30.79 -4.36
N TYR A 498 -16.98 -29.57 -4.24
CA TYR A 498 -17.77 -28.32 -4.30
C TYR A 498 -18.38 -28.05 -5.69
N LEU A 499 -17.91 -28.74 -6.74
CA LEU A 499 -18.35 -28.58 -8.13
C LEU A 499 -19.16 -29.77 -8.64
N ASP A 500 -19.54 -30.70 -7.76
CA ASP A 500 -20.42 -31.80 -8.10
C ASP A 500 -21.84 -31.30 -8.38
N ARG A 501 -22.58 -31.97 -9.26
CA ARG A 501 -23.98 -31.64 -9.58
C ARG A 501 -24.88 -31.48 -8.36
N GLN A 502 -24.59 -32.20 -7.27
CA GLN A 502 -25.36 -32.12 -6.02
C GLN A 502 -25.10 -30.85 -5.20
N GLN A 503 -24.19 -29.98 -5.63
CA GLN A 503 -23.80 -28.78 -4.88
C GLN A 503 -24.33 -27.47 -5.48
N VAL A 504 -25.09 -27.50 -6.59
CA VAL A 504 -25.59 -26.27 -7.23
C VAL A 504 -26.49 -25.45 -6.31
N TRP A 505 -27.37 -26.12 -5.55
CA TRP A 505 -28.26 -25.47 -4.59
C TRP A 505 -27.55 -25.00 -3.31
N ASN A 506 -26.36 -25.52 -3.02
CA ASN A 506 -25.66 -25.22 -1.77
C ASN A 506 -25.19 -23.76 -1.75
N GLN A 507 -25.72 -22.95 -0.82
CA GLN A 507 -25.31 -21.56 -0.60
C GLN A 507 -24.09 -21.43 0.32
N CYS A 508 -23.83 -22.45 1.15
CA CYS A 508 -22.65 -22.60 1.99
C CYS A 508 -21.48 -23.11 1.13
N ARG A 509 -20.83 -22.19 0.41
CA ARG A 509 -19.74 -22.52 -0.53
C ARG A 509 -18.38 -22.18 0.06
N ALA A 510 -17.33 -22.79 -0.50
CA ALA A 510 -15.97 -22.40 -0.18
C ALA A 510 -15.72 -20.93 -0.59
N PRO A 511 -14.93 -20.14 0.18
CA PRO A 511 -14.76 -18.71 -0.10
C PRO A 511 -14.19 -18.40 -1.49
N TRP A 512 -13.32 -19.26 -2.02
CA TRP A 512 -12.76 -19.09 -3.37
C TRP A 512 -13.84 -19.25 -4.46
N LEU A 513 -14.83 -20.13 -4.25
CA LEU A 513 -15.93 -20.36 -5.19
C LEU A 513 -16.91 -19.19 -5.16
N ASN A 514 -17.18 -18.64 -3.97
CA ASN A 514 -17.96 -17.41 -3.84
C ASN A 514 -17.29 -16.22 -4.55
N ALA A 515 -15.96 -16.11 -4.49
CA ALA A 515 -15.23 -15.08 -5.23
C ALA A 515 -15.35 -15.26 -6.76
N LEU A 516 -15.38 -16.51 -7.24
CA LEU A 516 -15.57 -16.84 -8.65
C LEU A 516 -16.98 -16.53 -9.15
N LEU A 517 -18.00 -16.65 -8.29
CA LEU A 517 -19.39 -16.38 -8.61
C LEU A 517 -19.74 -14.88 -8.57
N ALA A 518 -18.99 -14.07 -7.82
CA ALA A 518 -19.29 -12.66 -7.61
C ALA A 518 -19.44 -11.81 -8.89
N PRO A 519 -18.61 -11.98 -9.96
CA PRO A 519 -18.78 -11.24 -11.21
C PRO A 519 -20.10 -11.52 -11.94
N PHE A 520 -20.68 -12.71 -11.72
CA PHE A 520 -21.93 -13.10 -12.38
C PHE A 520 -23.16 -12.45 -11.74
N LYS A 521 -23.06 -11.94 -10.51
CA LYS A 521 -24.22 -11.37 -9.77
C LYS A 521 -24.97 -10.33 -10.59
N SER A 522 -24.25 -9.36 -11.16
CA SER A 522 -24.83 -8.30 -12.01
C SER A 522 -25.33 -8.78 -13.36
N ILE A 523 -24.80 -9.91 -13.87
CA ILE A 523 -25.19 -10.50 -15.15
C ILE A 523 -26.46 -11.35 -14.98
N MET A 524 -26.67 -11.94 -13.79
CA MET A 524 -27.78 -12.85 -13.51
C MET A 524 -29.09 -12.11 -13.21
N THR A 525 -29.08 -10.90 -12.63
CA THR A 525 -30.31 -10.15 -12.33
C THR A 525 -31.19 -9.92 -13.57
N PRO A 526 -30.68 -9.43 -14.72
CA PRO A 526 -31.47 -9.30 -15.94
C PRO A 526 -32.01 -10.63 -16.48
N ILE A 527 -31.27 -11.73 -16.29
CA ILE A 527 -31.70 -13.07 -16.70
C ILE A 527 -32.91 -13.48 -15.85
N VAL A 528 -32.83 -13.32 -14.53
CA VAL A 528 -33.92 -13.64 -13.60
C VAL A 528 -35.20 -12.87 -13.98
N ASP A 529 -35.10 -11.56 -14.21
CA ASP A 529 -36.27 -10.76 -14.62
C ASP A 529 -36.87 -11.25 -15.94
N THR A 530 -36.03 -11.60 -16.91
CA THR A 530 -36.47 -12.14 -18.21
C THR A 530 -37.17 -13.49 -18.06
N LEU A 531 -36.66 -14.38 -17.21
CA LEU A 531 -37.26 -15.70 -16.97
C LEU A 531 -38.59 -15.60 -16.22
N LEU A 532 -38.67 -14.68 -15.24
CA LEU A 532 -39.90 -14.44 -14.49
C LEU A 532 -40.99 -13.83 -15.39
N GLU A 533 -40.62 -12.91 -16.29
CA GLU A 533 -41.56 -12.35 -17.26
C GLU A 533 -42.02 -13.40 -18.29
N ALA A 534 -41.13 -14.29 -18.72
CA ALA A 534 -41.50 -15.40 -19.60
C ALA A 534 -42.55 -16.33 -18.95
N ILE A 535 -42.40 -16.65 -17.66
CA ILE A 535 -43.41 -17.45 -16.93
C ILE A 535 -44.73 -16.69 -16.80
N LYS A 536 -44.70 -15.40 -16.46
CA LYS A 536 -45.92 -14.57 -16.38
C LYS A 536 -46.69 -14.52 -17.69
N THR A 537 -45.98 -14.51 -18.81
CA THR A 537 -46.58 -14.54 -20.17
C THR A 537 -47.03 -15.94 -20.62
N GLY A 538 -46.88 -16.96 -19.76
CA GLY A 538 -47.39 -18.31 -19.98
C GLY A 538 -46.37 -19.31 -20.55
N ALA A 539 -45.07 -19.01 -20.54
CA ALA A 539 -44.05 -19.97 -20.93
C ALA A 539 -44.00 -21.15 -19.95
N SER A 540 -43.88 -22.37 -20.49
CA SER A 540 -43.63 -23.56 -19.68
C SER A 540 -42.22 -23.53 -19.07
N ILE A 541 -42.02 -24.19 -17.93
CA ILE A 541 -40.69 -24.33 -17.29
C ILE A 541 -39.63 -24.83 -18.28
N TYR A 542 -39.99 -25.74 -19.17
CA TYR A 542 -39.12 -26.25 -20.23
C TYR A 542 -38.66 -25.15 -21.21
N GLN A 543 -39.61 -24.34 -21.70
CA GLN A 543 -39.28 -23.20 -22.58
C GLN A 543 -38.44 -22.16 -21.83
N THR A 544 -38.69 -21.97 -20.54
CA THR A 544 -37.93 -21.04 -19.70
C THR A 544 -36.49 -21.53 -19.45
N MET A 545 -36.26 -22.83 -19.25
CA MET A 545 -34.90 -23.39 -19.16
C MET A 545 -34.14 -23.28 -20.50
N SER A 546 -34.82 -23.51 -21.62
CA SER A 546 -34.25 -23.24 -22.95
C SER A 546 -33.90 -21.77 -23.13
N LEU A 547 -34.72 -20.85 -22.61
CA LEU A 547 -34.46 -19.41 -22.63
C LEU A 547 -33.26 -19.05 -21.74
N ALA A 548 -33.12 -19.68 -20.56
CA ALA A 548 -31.98 -19.48 -19.68
C ALA A 548 -30.65 -19.86 -20.37
N LEU A 549 -30.62 -21.01 -21.07
CA LEU A 549 -29.44 -21.43 -21.84
C LEU A 549 -29.13 -20.48 -23.02
N ALA A 550 -30.17 -19.96 -23.68
CA ALA A 550 -29.99 -18.93 -24.71
C ALA A 550 -29.39 -17.64 -24.11
N CYS A 551 -29.90 -17.19 -22.96
CA CYS A 551 -29.37 -16.04 -22.23
C CYS A 551 -27.91 -16.27 -21.81
N PHE A 552 -27.57 -17.45 -21.29
CA PHE A 552 -26.18 -17.81 -20.96
C PHE A 552 -25.29 -17.68 -22.18
N SER A 553 -25.76 -18.14 -23.35
CA SER A 553 -25.00 -18.08 -24.58
C SER A 553 -24.69 -16.67 -25.10
N GLU A 554 -25.51 -15.68 -24.77
CA GLU A 554 -25.30 -14.29 -25.22
C GLU A 554 -24.56 -13.48 -24.16
N LEU A 555 -24.88 -13.70 -22.89
CA LEU A 555 -24.40 -12.87 -21.78
C LEU A 555 -23.06 -13.31 -21.19
N PHE A 556 -22.57 -14.53 -21.50
CA PHE A 556 -21.24 -14.94 -21.06
C PHE A 556 -20.13 -14.04 -21.64
N MET A 557 -20.37 -13.42 -22.80
CA MET A 557 -19.47 -12.48 -23.46
C MET A 557 -19.21 -11.22 -22.64
N CYS A 558 -20.13 -10.87 -21.72
CA CYS A 558 -19.98 -9.75 -20.80
C CYS A 558 -19.16 -10.12 -19.54
N THR A 559 -18.75 -11.37 -19.40
CA THR A 559 -17.96 -11.84 -18.26
C THR A 559 -16.47 -11.53 -18.50
N PRO A 560 -15.72 -11.09 -17.47
CA PRO A 560 -14.28 -10.92 -17.61
C PRO A 560 -13.60 -12.20 -18.12
N ILE A 561 -12.81 -12.09 -19.19
CA ILE A 561 -12.20 -13.24 -19.87
C ILE A 561 -11.33 -14.09 -18.92
N THR A 562 -10.69 -13.47 -17.93
CA THR A 562 -9.88 -14.17 -16.91
C THR A 562 -10.72 -15.14 -16.08
N VAL A 563 -11.95 -14.78 -15.72
CA VAL A 563 -12.90 -15.67 -15.02
C VAL A 563 -13.17 -16.90 -15.88
N LEU A 564 -13.48 -16.69 -17.16
CA LEU A 564 -13.77 -17.75 -18.12
C LEU A 564 -12.57 -18.70 -18.32
N ARG A 565 -11.36 -18.13 -18.35
CA ARG A 565 -10.11 -18.91 -18.40
C ARG A 565 -9.93 -19.77 -17.14
N ILE A 566 -10.14 -19.21 -15.96
CA ILE A 566 -10.10 -19.97 -14.69
C ILE A 566 -11.08 -21.14 -14.73
N ILE A 567 -12.34 -20.88 -15.12
CA ILE A 567 -13.39 -21.90 -15.22
C ILE A 567 -12.99 -23.02 -16.17
N ASN A 568 -12.49 -22.68 -17.36
CA ASN A 568 -12.03 -23.65 -18.37
C ASN A 568 -10.85 -24.50 -17.85
N LEU A 569 -9.90 -23.87 -17.14
CA LEU A 569 -8.76 -24.57 -16.56
C LEU A 569 -9.17 -25.51 -15.43
N ILE A 570 -10.11 -25.08 -14.58
CA ILE A 570 -10.70 -25.94 -13.56
C ILE A 570 -11.38 -27.13 -14.23
N ASN A 571 -12.20 -26.90 -15.26
CA ASN A 571 -12.88 -27.96 -16.02
C ASN A 571 -11.89 -29.01 -16.57
N LYS A 572 -10.75 -28.58 -17.09
CA LYS A 572 -9.69 -29.47 -17.61
C LYS A 572 -8.93 -30.24 -16.51
N ASN A 573 -8.93 -29.76 -15.27
CA ASN A 573 -8.21 -30.36 -14.14
C ASN A 573 -9.13 -31.07 -13.13
N ILE A 574 -10.42 -31.19 -13.44
CA ILE A 574 -11.37 -31.89 -12.57
C ILE A 574 -11.03 -33.39 -12.50
N PRO A 575 -11.00 -33.98 -11.30
CA PRO A 575 -10.86 -35.42 -11.14
C PRO A 575 -12.06 -36.19 -11.72
N ALA A 576 -11.80 -37.40 -12.24
CA ALA A 576 -12.82 -38.25 -12.87
C ALA A 576 -13.99 -38.67 -11.96
N HIS A 577 -13.91 -38.48 -10.64
CA HIS A 577 -14.98 -38.82 -9.70
C HIS A 577 -16.03 -37.70 -9.53
N CYS A 578 -15.72 -36.46 -9.93
CA CYS A 578 -16.61 -35.32 -9.81
C CYS A 578 -17.37 -35.11 -11.13
N HIS A 579 -18.69 -34.95 -11.04
CA HIS A 579 -19.56 -34.80 -12.21
C HIS A 579 -20.34 -33.48 -12.11
N PRO A 580 -19.84 -32.40 -12.74
CA PRO A 580 -20.56 -31.12 -12.81
C PRO A 580 -21.86 -31.22 -13.61
N ILE A 581 -22.84 -30.35 -13.32
CA ILE A 581 -24.08 -30.23 -14.11
C ILE A 581 -23.72 -29.99 -15.58
N GLY A 582 -24.40 -30.73 -16.48
CA GLY A 582 -24.19 -30.64 -17.92
C GLY A 582 -22.80 -31.09 -18.37
N GLY A 583 -22.06 -31.83 -17.52
CA GLY A 583 -20.71 -32.31 -17.82
C GLY A 583 -19.65 -31.20 -17.91
N SER A 584 -19.94 -29.99 -17.44
CA SER A 584 -19.03 -28.85 -17.54
C SER A 584 -19.11 -27.92 -16.34
N VAL A 585 -17.96 -27.52 -15.81
CA VAL A 585 -17.86 -26.51 -14.74
C VAL A 585 -18.45 -25.17 -15.16
N PHE A 586 -18.42 -24.88 -16.47
CA PHE A 586 -19.03 -23.68 -17.01
C PHE A 586 -20.53 -23.62 -16.69
N ILE A 587 -21.26 -24.70 -17.00
CA ILE A 587 -22.70 -24.78 -16.75
C ILE A 587 -22.98 -24.80 -15.24
N GLN A 588 -22.20 -25.58 -14.48
CA GLN A 588 -22.29 -25.63 -13.02
C GLN A 588 -22.24 -24.22 -12.39
N ILE A 589 -21.28 -23.38 -12.78
CA ILE A 589 -21.11 -22.04 -12.22
C ILE A 589 -22.24 -21.10 -12.62
N PHE A 590 -22.67 -21.13 -13.88
CA PHE A 590 -23.79 -20.30 -14.35
C PHE A 590 -25.10 -20.69 -13.67
N CYS A 591 -25.39 -21.98 -13.55
CA CYS A 591 -26.54 -22.49 -12.81
C CYS A 591 -26.48 -22.14 -11.32
N ALA A 592 -25.30 -22.27 -10.69
CA ALA A 592 -25.11 -21.91 -9.28
C ALA A 592 -25.29 -20.41 -9.02
N ALA A 593 -24.86 -19.54 -9.94
CA ALA A 593 -25.06 -18.10 -9.87
C ALA A 593 -26.53 -17.73 -10.09
N LEU A 594 -27.18 -18.31 -11.11
CA LEU A 594 -28.60 -18.09 -11.39
C LEU A 594 -29.49 -18.54 -10.22
N TYR A 595 -29.18 -19.70 -9.64
CA TYR A 595 -29.87 -20.23 -8.46
C TYR A 595 -29.76 -19.29 -7.26
N SER A 596 -28.58 -18.74 -6.99
CA SER A 596 -28.38 -17.77 -5.90
C SER A 596 -29.22 -16.49 -6.09
N GLU A 597 -29.33 -15.97 -7.31
CA GLU A 597 -30.16 -14.78 -7.57
C GLU A 597 -31.67 -15.08 -7.52
N LEU A 598 -32.11 -16.24 -8.02
CA LEU A 598 -33.50 -16.68 -7.89
C LEU A 598 -33.93 -16.83 -6.42
N LEU A 599 -33.03 -17.33 -5.56
CA LEU A 599 -33.26 -17.39 -4.12
C LEU A 599 -33.38 -16.02 -3.46
N ILE A 600 -32.68 -14.99 -3.96
CA ILE A 600 -32.82 -13.62 -3.43
C ILE A 600 -34.22 -13.10 -3.76
N GLU A 601 -34.68 -13.25 -5.01
CA GLU A 601 -36.02 -12.85 -5.44
C GLU A 601 -37.14 -13.62 -4.74
N SER A 602 -36.94 -14.91 -4.46
CA SER A 602 -37.94 -15.69 -3.71
C SER A 602 -38.10 -15.21 -2.26
N ASN A 603 -37.02 -14.71 -1.64
CA ASN A 603 -37.02 -14.27 -0.26
C ASN A 603 -37.41 -12.78 -0.08
N ALA A 604 -37.37 -11.97 -1.14
CA ALA A 604 -37.65 -10.53 -1.09
C ALA A 604 -39.09 -10.18 -0.63
N ASN A 605 -40.04 -11.12 -0.72
CA ASN A 605 -41.43 -10.92 -0.28
C ASN A 605 -41.70 -11.27 1.19
N ILE A 606 -40.71 -11.77 1.95
CA ILE A 606 -40.90 -12.18 3.35
C ILE A 606 -40.77 -10.98 4.31
N ASP A 607 -40.07 -9.92 3.91
CA ASP A 607 -39.82 -8.74 4.76
C ASP A 607 -40.98 -7.72 4.82
N THR A 608 -42.07 -7.94 4.07
CA THR A 608 -43.26 -7.05 4.03
C THR A 608 -44.47 -7.55 4.83
N PHE A 609 -44.41 -8.74 5.44
CA PHE A 609 -45.45 -9.21 6.36
C PHE A 609 -45.00 -9.01 7.82
N ASP A 610 -45.77 -8.22 8.55
CA ASP A 610 -45.59 -7.91 9.97
C ASP A 610 -45.17 -9.14 10.81
N LYS A 611 -44.10 -8.96 11.58
CA LYS A 611 -43.62 -9.89 12.62
C LYS A 611 -44.56 -9.95 13.85
N SER A 612 -45.87 -10.01 13.67
CA SER A 612 -46.84 -10.03 14.77
C SER A 612 -47.62 -11.33 14.93
N GLU A 613 -47.49 -12.31 14.03
CA GLU A 613 -48.14 -13.63 14.21
C GLU A 613 -47.18 -14.80 13.94
N ILE A 614 -46.20 -14.98 14.81
CA ILE A 614 -45.48 -16.25 14.92
C ILE A 614 -46.28 -17.15 15.85
N GLN A 615 -47.15 -18.00 15.29
CA GLN A 615 -47.51 -19.26 15.91
C GLN A 615 -46.62 -20.36 15.32
N GLU A 616 -45.80 -20.94 16.21
CA GLU A 616 -44.94 -22.09 15.97
C GLU A 616 -45.77 -23.30 15.50
N THR A 617 -45.87 -23.51 14.19
CA THR A 617 -46.07 -24.85 13.62
C THR A 617 -45.39 -24.91 12.24
N PRO A 618 -44.55 -25.94 11.96
CA PRO A 618 -44.06 -26.16 10.61
C PRO A 618 -45.25 -26.57 9.74
N ARG A 619 -45.66 -25.71 8.80
CA ARG A 619 -46.70 -26.07 7.82
C ARG A 619 -46.22 -27.29 7.04
N SER A 620 -46.86 -28.44 7.30
CA SER A 620 -46.66 -29.69 6.58
C SER A 620 -46.92 -29.49 5.08
N ILE A 621 -46.01 -30.02 4.26
CA ILE A 621 -45.89 -29.94 2.79
C ILE A 621 -47.00 -30.72 2.04
N ALA A 622 -48.23 -30.77 2.55
CA ALA A 622 -49.23 -31.71 2.06
C ALA A 622 -50.61 -31.08 1.85
N HIS A 623 -50.72 -29.93 1.19
CA HIS A 623 -51.96 -29.55 0.52
C HIS A 623 -51.68 -28.73 -0.75
N SER A 624 -52.12 -29.28 -1.88
CA SER A 624 -52.26 -28.70 -3.22
C SER A 624 -52.13 -27.17 -3.33
N TYR A 625 -50.95 -26.70 -3.74
CA TYR A 625 -50.79 -25.35 -4.28
C TYR A 625 -50.91 -25.43 -5.80
N SER A 626 -51.95 -24.80 -6.36
CA SER A 626 -51.94 -24.42 -7.76
C SER A 626 -50.80 -23.43 -7.96
N PHE A 627 -49.83 -23.78 -8.82
CA PHE A 627 -48.79 -22.84 -9.25
C PHE A 627 -49.47 -21.59 -9.81
N ASP A 628 -49.29 -20.45 -9.14
CA ASP A 628 -49.78 -19.16 -9.62
C ASP A 628 -48.62 -18.42 -10.33
N PRO A 629 -48.66 -18.29 -11.67
CA PRO A 629 -47.63 -17.57 -12.43
C PRO A 629 -47.55 -16.07 -12.08
N GLN A 630 -48.55 -15.51 -11.38
CA GLN A 630 -48.54 -14.12 -10.91
C GLN A 630 -47.70 -13.94 -9.64
N ASP A 631 -47.48 -15.00 -8.85
CA ASP A 631 -46.63 -14.94 -7.66
C ASP A 631 -45.15 -15.04 -8.07
N LYS A 632 -44.45 -13.89 -7.97
CA LYS A 632 -43.03 -13.76 -8.29
C LYS A 632 -42.16 -14.69 -7.44
N ALA A 633 -42.50 -14.88 -6.16
CA ALA A 633 -41.72 -15.70 -5.24
C ALA A 633 -41.89 -17.19 -5.54
N ALA A 634 -43.14 -17.66 -5.72
CA ALA A 634 -43.42 -19.04 -6.11
C ALA A 634 -42.82 -19.39 -7.49
N SER A 635 -42.88 -18.46 -8.44
CA SER A 635 -42.25 -18.60 -9.76
C SER A 635 -40.72 -18.68 -9.66
N ALA A 636 -40.10 -17.86 -8.81
CA ALA A 636 -38.66 -17.89 -8.57
C ALA A 636 -38.21 -19.21 -7.93
N THR A 637 -38.96 -19.75 -6.96
CA THR A 637 -38.67 -21.05 -6.34
C THR A 637 -38.79 -22.20 -7.34
N ALA A 638 -39.86 -22.24 -8.15
CA ALA A 638 -40.04 -23.27 -9.18
C ALA A 638 -38.93 -23.23 -10.24
N LEU A 639 -38.48 -22.02 -10.61
CA LEU A 639 -37.33 -21.84 -11.50
C LEU A 639 -36.03 -22.33 -10.86
N ALA A 640 -35.79 -22.01 -9.59
CA ALA A 640 -34.58 -22.41 -8.88
C ALA A 640 -34.46 -23.95 -8.81
N GLU A 641 -35.57 -24.66 -8.56
CA GLU A 641 -35.62 -26.12 -8.60
C GLU A 641 -35.34 -26.66 -10.02
N ALA A 642 -35.96 -26.08 -11.04
CA ALA A 642 -35.78 -26.49 -12.43
C ALA A 642 -34.34 -26.29 -12.95
N VAL A 643 -33.64 -25.25 -12.48
CA VAL A 643 -32.23 -24.99 -12.84
C VAL A 643 -31.31 -26.10 -12.31
N CYS A 644 -31.64 -26.71 -11.17
CA CYS A 644 -30.84 -27.80 -10.58
C CYS A 644 -30.96 -29.13 -11.36
N SER A 645 -31.98 -29.27 -12.20
CA SER A 645 -32.25 -30.47 -13.01
C SER A 645 -32.20 -30.18 -14.52
N ILE A 646 -31.51 -29.11 -14.93
CA ILE A 646 -31.50 -28.65 -16.33
C ILE A 646 -30.88 -29.66 -17.32
N ASP A 647 -30.00 -30.54 -16.83
CA ASP A 647 -29.35 -31.61 -17.60
C ASP A 647 -30.04 -32.98 -17.44
N GLU A 648 -31.07 -33.08 -16.60
CA GLU A 648 -31.85 -34.30 -16.43
C GLU A 648 -32.70 -34.60 -17.67
N ASP A 649 -32.97 -35.89 -17.90
CA ASP A 649 -33.70 -36.41 -19.06
C ASP A 649 -33.10 -36.12 -20.46
N ASN A 650 -31.89 -35.57 -20.56
CA ASN A 650 -31.22 -35.22 -21.81
C ASN A 650 -32.01 -34.27 -22.74
N LYS A 651 -32.96 -33.51 -22.20
CA LYS A 651 -33.85 -32.67 -23.02
C LYS A 651 -33.15 -31.42 -23.55
N HIS A 652 -32.17 -30.90 -22.81
CA HIS A 652 -31.41 -29.70 -23.16
C HIS A 652 -29.95 -29.96 -23.58
N THR A 653 -29.52 -31.23 -23.71
CA THR A 653 -28.12 -31.61 -23.95
C THR A 653 -27.51 -30.93 -25.18
N ALA A 654 -28.25 -30.86 -26.29
CA ALA A 654 -27.75 -30.21 -27.51
C ALA A 654 -27.55 -28.69 -27.34
N GLN A 655 -28.40 -28.03 -26.53
CA GLN A 655 -28.27 -26.60 -26.22
C GLN A 655 -27.08 -26.37 -25.29
N ILE A 656 -26.92 -27.21 -24.28
CA ILE A 656 -25.78 -27.20 -23.36
C ILE A 656 -24.46 -27.35 -24.13
N ASP A 657 -24.36 -28.35 -25.01
CA ASP A 657 -23.17 -28.59 -25.85
C ASP A 657 -22.86 -27.40 -26.76
N ALA A 658 -23.89 -26.73 -27.31
CA ALA A 658 -23.72 -25.56 -28.16
C ALA A 658 -23.14 -24.38 -27.37
N VAL A 659 -23.65 -24.13 -26.15
CA VAL A 659 -23.14 -23.08 -25.24
C VAL A 659 -21.68 -23.35 -24.88
N ILE A 660 -21.36 -24.59 -24.48
CA ILE A 660 -19.99 -24.98 -24.11
C ILE A 660 -19.02 -24.77 -25.28
N LYS A 661 -19.36 -25.28 -26.47
CA LYS A 661 -18.51 -25.13 -27.66
C LYS A 661 -18.29 -23.67 -28.04
N ARG A 662 -19.33 -22.83 -27.94
CA ARG A 662 -19.24 -21.40 -28.21
C ARG A 662 -18.33 -20.69 -27.21
N ALA A 663 -18.46 -21.00 -25.91
CA ALA A 663 -17.59 -20.45 -24.87
C ALA A 663 -16.13 -20.88 -25.06
N GLU A 664 -15.87 -22.16 -25.37
CA GLU A 664 -14.52 -22.65 -25.63
C GLU A 664 -13.88 -22.02 -26.88
N ALA A 665 -14.68 -21.81 -27.94
CA ALA A 665 -14.22 -21.14 -29.16
C ALA A 665 -13.82 -19.68 -28.87
N TRP A 666 -14.66 -18.96 -28.12
CA TRP A 666 -14.38 -17.59 -27.70
C TRP A 666 -13.08 -17.48 -26.87
N ILE A 667 -12.91 -18.37 -25.89
CA ILE A 667 -11.69 -18.41 -25.06
C ILE A 667 -10.45 -18.65 -25.94
N LYS A 668 -10.53 -19.57 -26.91
CA LYS A 668 -9.41 -19.86 -27.82
C LYS A 668 -9.08 -18.67 -28.73
N GLU A 669 -10.09 -18.00 -29.29
CA GLU A 669 -9.91 -16.83 -30.15
C GLU A 669 -9.22 -15.67 -29.41
N GLU A 670 -9.64 -15.42 -28.16
CA GLU A 670 -8.98 -14.45 -27.29
C GLU A 670 -7.54 -14.89 -26.93
N GLU A 671 -7.30 -16.17 -26.63
CA GLU A 671 -5.95 -16.69 -26.32
C GLU A 671 -4.98 -16.55 -27.51
N GLU A 672 -5.43 -16.80 -28.74
CA GLU A 672 -4.62 -16.67 -29.96
C GLU A 672 -4.31 -15.20 -30.31
N ASN A 673 -5.22 -14.28 -30.00
CA ASN A 673 -4.99 -12.84 -30.14
C ASN A 673 -4.17 -12.22 -28.98
N SER A 674 -3.87 -13.01 -27.94
CA SER A 674 -3.28 -12.59 -26.66
C SER A 674 -1.77 -12.88 -26.41
N PRO A 675 -0.87 -13.13 -27.39
CA PRO A 675 0.58 -13.09 -27.11
C PRO A 675 1.06 -11.70 -26.64
N ARG A 676 0.20 -10.66 -26.74
CA ARG A 676 0.34 -9.37 -26.07
C ARG A 676 0.20 -9.44 -24.54
N MET A 677 -0.70 -10.24 -23.96
CA MET A 677 -0.89 -10.28 -22.49
C MET A 677 0.31 -10.85 -21.74
N LYS A 678 0.95 -11.92 -22.24
CA LYS A 678 2.17 -12.48 -21.61
C LYS A 678 3.34 -11.48 -21.57
N LYS A 679 3.42 -10.54 -22.53
CA LYS A 679 4.40 -9.44 -22.54
C LYS A 679 3.93 -8.18 -21.81
N LEU A 680 2.63 -8.01 -21.56
CA LEU A 680 2.02 -6.84 -20.90
C LEU A 680 1.86 -7.02 -19.38
N ASN A 681 1.90 -8.25 -18.85
CA ASN A 681 1.75 -8.53 -17.42
C ASN A 681 2.83 -7.89 -16.53
N THR A 682 3.96 -7.47 -17.12
CA THR A 682 5.03 -6.70 -16.46
C THR A 682 5.02 -5.20 -16.82
N SER A 683 4.10 -4.75 -17.67
CA SER A 683 3.95 -3.33 -18.01
C SER A 683 3.23 -2.59 -16.88
N SER A 684 3.87 -1.54 -16.36
CA SER A 684 3.30 -0.70 -15.30
C SER A 684 1.92 -0.13 -15.65
N LEU A 685 1.66 0.11 -16.93
CA LEU A 685 0.39 0.67 -17.41
C LEU A 685 -0.78 -0.31 -17.22
N TRP A 686 -0.55 -1.60 -17.42
CA TRP A 686 -1.59 -2.62 -17.29
C TRP A 686 -1.97 -2.85 -15.83
N ILE A 687 -0.96 -2.88 -14.95
CA ILE A 687 -1.15 -2.98 -13.51
C ILE A 687 -1.97 -1.78 -12.99
N GLU A 688 -1.74 -0.59 -13.53
CA GLU A 688 -2.52 0.60 -13.22
C GLU A 688 -3.99 0.46 -13.66
N THR A 689 -4.24 -0.01 -14.88
CA THR A 689 -5.61 -0.27 -15.36
C THR A 689 -6.35 -1.30 -14.50
N CYS A 690 -5.71 -2.43 -14.15
CA CYS A 690 -6.33 -3.43 -13.27
C CYS A 690 -6.61 -2.88 -11.86
N ALA A 691 -5.72 -2.04 -11.32
CA ALA A 691 -5.95 -1.39 -10.04
C ALA A 691 -7.18 -0.47 -10.11
N ASP A 692 -7.29 0.34 -11.16
CA ASP A 692 -8.42 1.24 -11.37
C ASP A 692 -9.74 0.47 -11.53
N GLU A 693 -9.76 -0.59 -12.33
CA GLU A 693 -10.93 -1.48 -12.51
C GLU A 693 -11.44 -2.05 -11.18
N LEU A 694 -10.54 -2.56 -10.34
CA LEU A 694 -10.88 -3.04 -9.00
C LEU A 694 -11.38 -1.91 -8.09
N LEU A 695 -10.85 -0.70 -8.22
CA LEU A 695 -11.27 0.44 -7.41
C LEU A 695 -12.65 0.98 -7.79
N PHE A 696 -13.17 0.71 -8.99
CA PHE A 696 -14.53 1.13 -9.38
C PHE A 696 -15.62 0.38 -8.59
N SER A 697 -15.40 -0.88 -8.23
CA SER A 697 -16.39 -1.68 -7.49
C SER A 697 -16.18 -1.61 -5.96
N ALA A 698 -17.26 -1.64 -5.19
CA ALA A 698 -17.18 -1.68 -3.72
C ALA A 698 -16.50 -2.98 -3.21
N ILE A 699 -16.76 -4.09 -3.91
CA ILE A 699 -16.16 -5.40 -3.61
C ILE A 699 -14.66 -5.38 -3.91
N GLY A 700 -14.24 -4.81 -5.04
CA GLY A 700 -12.84 -4.69 -5.41
C GLY A 700 -12.04 -3.79 -4.46
N ARG A 701 -12.57 -2.60 -4.10
CA ARG A 701 -11.95 -1.73 -3.07
C ARG A 701 -11.71 -2.46 -1.75
N ARG A 702 -12.71 -3.20 -1.27
CA ARG A 702 -12.61 -3.98 -0.02
C ARG A 702 -11.62 -5.12 -0.15
N SER A 703 -11.66 -5.85 -1.26
CA SER A 703 -10.79 -7.00 -1.52
C SER A 703 -9.32 -6.59 -1.61
N LEU A 704 -9.02 -5.48 -2.29
CA LEU A 704 -7.67 -4.89 -2.32
C LEU A 704 -7.16 -4.56 -0.92
N LYS A 705 -7.98 -3.94 -0.08
CA LYS A 705 -7.58 -3.58 1.29
C LYS A 705 -7.32 -4.81 2.15
N ILE A 706 -8.23 -5.79 2.14
CA ILE A 706 -8.09 -7.00 2.94
C ILE A 706 -6.86 -7.81 2.49
N THR A 707 -6.62 -7.87 1.18
CA THR A 707 -5.43 -8.52 0.60
C THR A 707 -4.14 -7.79 1.01
N TYR A 708 -4.15 -6.45 0.98
CA TYR A 708 -3.02 -5.64 1.44
C TYR A 708 -2.69 -5.91 2.90
N GLU A 709 -3.66 -5.82 3.81
CA GLU A 709 -3.42 -6.08 5.24
C GLU A 709 -2.91 -7.51 5.49
N TYR A 710 -3.48 -8.50 4.80
CA TYR A 710 -3.00 -9.88 4.90
C TYR A 710 -1.53 -10.01 4.48
N LEU A 711 -1.15 -9.40 3.36
CA LEU A 711 0.24 -9.38 2.90
C LEU A 711 1.17 -8.67 3.88
N ILE A 712 0.73 -7.55 4.49
CA ILE A 712 1.54 -6.85 5.51
C ILE A 712 1.72 -7.72 6.75
N CYS A 713 0.67 -8.37 7.25
CA CYS A 713 0.75 -9.31 8.38
C CYS A 713 1.63 -10.54 8.06
N ALA A 714 1.54 -11.07 6.83
CA ALA A 714 2.33 -12.19 6.37
C ALA A 714 3.70 -11.78 5.81
N SER A 715 4.10 -10.50 5.86
CA SER A 715 5.26 -9.98 5.13
C SER A 715 6.58 -10.62 5.58
N ASP A 716 6.81 -10.78 6.88
CA ASP A 716 8.01 -11.45 7.38
C ASP A 716 8.05 -12.93 7.01
N TRP A 717 6.89 -13.60 7.03
CA TRP A 717 6.77 -15.00 6.58
C TRP A 717 7.04 -15.12 5.08
N THR A 718 6.44 -14.27 4.25
CA THR A 718 6.67 -14.28 2.79
C THR A 718 8.13 -14.02 2.45
N LEU A 719 8.75 -13.01 3.07
CA LEU A 719 10.17 -12.69 2.85
C LEU A 719 11.10 -13.83 3.26
N ASN A 720 10.88 -14.45 4.42
CA ASN A 720 11.71 -15.57 4.86
C ASN A 720 11.64 -16.76 3.89
N ASN A 721 10.44 -17.10 3.39
CA ASN A 721 10.28 -18.19 2.43
C ASN A 721 10.85 -17.85 1.04
N LEU A 722 10.79 -16.58 0.61
CA LEU A 722 11.44 -16.15 -0.64
C LEU A 722 12.98 -16.24 -0.54
N ILE A 723 13.55 -16.06 0.65
CA ILE A 723 14.99 -16.14 0.90
C ILE A 723 15.47 -17.59 1.01
N GLU A 724 14.74 -18.44 1.75
CA GLU A 724 15.14 -19.83 2.03
C GLU A 724 14.81 -20.78 0.86
N GLY A 725 13.93 -20.39 -0.06
CA GLY A 725 13.52 -21.16 -1.23
C GLY A 725 12.40 -22.18 -0.95
N PRO A 726 11.79 -22.76 -2.01
CA PRO A 726 10.61 -23.63 -1.88
C PRO A 726 10.87 -24.95 -1.15
N ASP A 727 12.12 -25.44 -1.14
CA ASP A 727 12.50 -26.74 -0.55
C ASP A 727 12.53 -26.72 1.00
N VAL A 728 12.51 -25.54 1.62
CA VAL A 728 12.53 -25.33 3.07
C VAL A 728 11.31 -24.49 3.50
N MET A 729 10.14 -24.71 2.91
CA MET A 729 8.93 -24.03 3.37
C MET A 729 8.68 -24.33 4.85
N LYS A 730 8.76 -23.29 5.68
CA LYS A 730 8.38 -23.37 7.10
C LYS A 730 6.88 -23.65 7.23
N LYS A 731 6.49 -24.17 8.41
CA LYS A 731 5.09 -24.38 8.81
C LYS A 731 4.19 -23.22 8.36
N ASP A 732 2.95 -23.54 8.02
CA ASP A 732 1.96 -22.56 7.59
C ASP A 732 1.88 -21.37 8.55
N PHE A 733 1.62 -20.19 7.99
CA PHE A 733 1.41 -18.96 8.75
C PHE A 733 0.17 -19.09 9.65
N LEU A 734 0.34 -19.61 10.88
CA LEU A 734 -0.76 -20.15 11.69
C LEU A 734 -1.54 -19.13 12.55
N ASN A 735 -1.17 -17.84 12.61
CA ASN A 735 -1.79 -16.91 13.55
C ASN A 735 -2.33 -15.64 12.87
N THR A 736 -3.65 -15.44 12.98
CA THR A 736 -4.32 -14.13 12.81
C THR A 736 -4.56 -13.42 14.15
N THR A 737 -4.33 -14.06 15.31
CA THR A 737 -4.59 -13.46 16.63
C THR A 737 -3.33 -12.95 17.37
N ASP A 738 -2.14 -13.51 17.10
CA ASP A 738 -0.86 -13.04 17.67
C ASP A 738 0.00 -12.26 16.66
N ALA A 739 -0.47 -12.07 15.42
CA ALA A 739 0.28 -11.45 14.32
C ALA A 739 0.13 -9.92 14.27
N TYR A 740 -0.03 -9.27 15.42
CA TYR A 740 0.42 -7.89 15.52
C TYR A 740 1.94 -7.98 15.56
N VAL A 741 2.65 -7.72 14.45
CA VAL A 741 4.10 -7.48 14.51
C VAL A 741 4.25 -6.35 15.52
N PRO A 742 4.68 -6.61 16.77
CA PRO A 742 4.73 -5.55 17.74
C PRO A 742 5.75 -4.56 17.19
N ALA A 743 5.31 -3.33 16.97
CA ALA A 743 6.22 -2.26 16.61
C ALA A 743 7.40 -2.34 17.59
N LYS A 744 8.59 -2.59 17.05
CA LYS A 744 9.79 -2.83 17.86
C LYS A 744 9.86 -1.69 18.90
N PRO A 745 9.98 -2.00 20.20
CA PRO A 745 9.94 -0.96 21.22
C PRO A 745 11.05 0.05 20.93
N LEU A 746 10.83 1.31 21.28
CA LEU A 746 11.76 2.40 20.96
C LEU A 746 13.18 2.11 21.46
N THR A 747 13.31 1.47 22.63
CA THR A 747 14.58 1.01 23.19
C THR A 747 15.28 -0.03 22.32
N TYR A 748 14.55 -0.92 21.67
CA TYR A 748 15.11 -1.89 20.72
C TYR A 748 15.61 -1.19 19.45
N VAL A 749 14.79 -0.29 18.87
CA VAL A 749 15.13 0.50 17.68
C VAL A 749 16.39 1.34 17.91
N MET A 750 16.58 1.85 19.12
CA MET A 750 17.77 2.63 19.48
C MET A 750 19.06 1.82 19.34
N PHE A 751 19.07 0.53 19.69
CA PHE A 751 20.28 -0.31 19.67
C PHE A 751 20.39 -1.23 18.46
N HIS A 752 19.43 -1.19 17.53
CA HIS A 752 19.40 -2.08 16.38
C HIS A 752 19.06 -1.34 15.08
N ILE A 753 19.81 -1.68 14.03
CA ILE A 753 19.45 -1.34 12.65
C ILE A 753 18.70 -2.55 12.09
N ASP A 754 17.38 -2.40 11.97
CA ASP A 754 16.44 -3.51 11.79
C ASP A 754 16.60 -4.58 12.90
N ASN A 755 17.23 -5.73 12.62
CA ASN A 755 17.47 -6.81 13.58
C ASN A 755 18.96 -6.94 13.99
N ASN A 756 19.83 -6.13 13.41
CA ASN A 756 21.27 -6.16 13.68
C ASN A 756 21.64 -5.21 14.80
N PRO A 757 22.49 -5.61 15.75
CA PRO A 757 23.06 -4.68 16.73
C PRO A 757 23.75 -3.51 16.02
N PHE A 758 23.53 -2.30 16.53
CA PHE A 758 24.06 -1.06 15.93
C PHE A 758 25.60 -1.07 15.82
N ASP A 759 26.28 -1.69 16.79
CA ASP A 759 27.75 -1.76 16.86
C ASP A 759 28.34 -3.01 16.16
N GLN A 760 27.53 -3.82 15.47
CA GLN A 760 27.97 -5.10 14.87
C GLN A 760 29.13 -4.94 13.88
N TRP A 761 29.19 -3.82 13.14
CA TRP A 761 30.29 -3.61 12.19
C TRP A 761 31.60 -3.28 12.88
N LEU A 762 31.55 -2.56 14.01
CA LEU A 762 32.73 -2.24 14.83
C LEU A 762 33.40 -3.51 15.35
N THR A 763 32.60 -4.51 15.78
CA THR A 763 33.10 -5.79 16.30
C THR A 763 33.68 -6.70 15.21
N ASN A 764 33.19 -6.59 13.97
CA ASN A 764 33.55 -7.48 12.85
C ASN A 764 34.36 -6.76 11.76
N LEU A 765 34.99 -5.63 12.09
CA LEU A 765 35.67 -4.76 11.12
C LEU A 765 36.80 -5.48 10.37
N ASP A 766 37.51 -6.38 11.07
CA ASP A 766 38.60 -7.20 10.52
C ASP A 766 38.08 -8.40 9.71
N GLU A 767 36.85 -8.86 9.97
CA GLU A 767 36.19 -9.96 9.26
C GLU A 767 35.39 -9.48 8.02
N ALA A 768 35.28 -8.16 7.82
CA ALA A 768 34.58 -7.60 6.68
C ALA A 768 35.31 -7.96 5.36
N ASN A 769 34.53 -8.32 4.34
CA ASN A 769 35.02 -8.70 3.01
C ASN A 769 35.48 -7.49 2.17
N TRP A 770 36.42 -6.71 2.69
CA TRP A 770 36.97 -5.49 2.08
C TRP A 770 37.46 -5.70 0.64
N GLN A 771 38.10 -6.83 0.36
CA GLN A 771 38.56 -7.17 -1.00
C GLN A 771 37.41 -7.21 -2.00
N VAL A 772 36.27 -7.78 -1.61
CA VAL A 772 35.11 -7.89 -2.50
C VAL A 772 34.47 -6.51 -2.70
N MET A 773 34.40 -5.70 -1.64
CA MET A 773 33.86 -4.33 -1.71
C MET A 773 34.71 -3.40 -2.59
N LEU A 774 36.04 -3.49 -2.52
CA LEU A 774 36.95 -2.72 -3.36
C LEU A 774 36.92 -3.11 -4.84
N ASN A 775 36.47 -4.32 -5.16
CA ASN A 775 36.35 -4.79 -6.54
C ASN A 775 35.08 -4.28 -7.25
N VAL A 776 34.19 -3.58 -6.55
CA VAL A 776 32.95 -3.04 -7.10
C VAL A 776 33.22 -1.76 -7.92
N PRO A 777 32.67 -1.61 -9.14
CA PRO A 777 32.84 -0.39 -9.93
C PRO A 777 32.08 0.79 -9.32
N LEU A 778 32.78 1.91 -9.12
CA LEU A 778 32.25 3.09 -8.44
C LEU A 778 32.31 4.36 -9.30
N SER A 779 32.84 4.32 -10.52
CA SER A 779 33.10 5.48 -11.40
C SER A 779 33.90 6.60 -10.72
N VAL A 780 34.91 6.25 -9.92
CA VAL A 780 35.76 7.23 -9.22
C VAL A 780 36.89 7.67 -10.14
N THR A 781 37.29 8.94 -10.11
CA THR A 781 38.46 9.43 -10.87
C THR A 781 39.77 9.09 -10.15
N LEU A 782 40.87 8.99 -10.92
CA LEU A 782 42.19 8.67 -10.37
C LEU A 782 42.64 9.69 -9.31
N ASP A 783 42.50 10.99 -9.60
CA ASP A 783 42.84 12.09 -8.68
C ASP A 783 42.05 12.00 -7.37
N ARG A 784 40.78 11.58 -7.46
CA ARG A 784 39.94 11.40 -6.29
C ARG A 784 40.42 10.22 -5.44
N ILE A 785 40.85 9.12 -6.06
CA ILE A 785 41.43 7.99 -5.32
C ILE A 785 42.68 8.42 -4.57
N GLN A 786 43.62 9.08 -5.26
CA GLN A 786 44.87 9.56 -4.67
C GLN A 786 44.62 10.52 -3.51
N SER A 787 43.78 11.54 -3.73
CA SER A 787 43.47 12.55 -2.71
C SER A 787 42.80 11.95 -1.47
N GLN A 788 42.00 10.89 -1.58
CA GLN A 788 41.43 10.22 -0.42
C GLN A 788 42.46 9.36 0.32
N ILE A 789 43.26 8.56 -0.41
CA ILE A 789 44.28 7.69 0.19
C ILE A 789 45.33 8.50 0.95
N LEU A 790 45.83 9.61 0.39
CA LEU A 790 46.86 10.44 1.02
C LEU A 790 46.45 11.07 2.35
N VAL A 791 45.16 11.05 2.67
CA VAL A 791 44.58 11.72 3.83
C VAL A 791 44.25 10.74 4.97
N ARG A 792 44.72 9.51 4.83
CA ARG A 792 44.62 8.45 5.82
C ARG A 792 45.40 8.78 7.11
N PRO A 793 44.86 8.41 8.30
CA PRO A 793 45.52 8.67 9.58
C PRO A 793 46.89 8.00 9.69
N GLU A 794 47.05 6.81 9.09
CA GLU A 794 48.28 6.02 9.13
C GLU A 794 49.48 6.75 8.50
N PHE A 795 49.24 7.68 7.55
CA PHE A 795 50.30 8.45 6.91
C PHE A 795 50.77 9.67 7.70
N LYS A 796 50.00 10.11 8.70
CA LYS A 796 50.40 11.21 9.58
C LYS A 796 51.36 10.75 10.66
N ASN A 797 51.08 9.59 11.26
CA ASN A 797 51.84 9.03 12.38
C ASN A 797 52.45 7.68 12.04
N ILE A 798 53.24 7.60 10.96
CA ILE A 798 53.87 6.34 10.52
C ILE A 798 54.69 5.69 11.64
N GLY A 799 55.29 6.49 12.53
CA GLY A 799 56.07 6.00 13.68
C GLY A 799 55.31 5.10 14.66
N GLU A 800 53.98 5.27 14.77
CA GLU A 800 53.10 4.54 15.71
C GLU A 800 52.62 3.19 15.16
N LEU A 801 52.88 2.92 13.87
CA LEU A 801 52.46 1.67 13.20
C LEU A 801 53.40 0.49 13.52
N SER A 802 52.89 -0.73 13.30
CA SER A 802 53.69 -1.95 13.31
C SER A 802 54.75 -1.94 12.19
N LEU A 803 55.81 -2.75 12.29
CA LEU A 803 56.86 -2.79 11.26
C LEU A 803 56.30 -3.14 9.86
N ASP A 804 55.45 -4.17 9.79
CA ASP A 804 54.78 -4.56 8.54
C ASP A 804 53.92 -3.42 7.95
N ASP A 805 53.14 -2.74 8.80
CA ASP A 805 52.22 -1.70 8.34
C ASP A 805 52.96 -0.42 7.94
N LYS A 806 54.13 -0.16 8.53
CA LYS A 806 55.03 0.94 8.12
C LYS A 806 55.49 0.76 6.68
N ASP A 807 55.99 -0.42 6.34
CA ASP A 807 56.50 -0.72 5.00
C ASP A 807 55.38 -0.61 3.95
N VAL A 808 54.21 -1.16 4.27
CA VAL A 808 53.01 -1.06 3.41
C VAL A 808 52.56 0.39 3.24
N ALA A 809 52.56 1.18 4.31
CA ALA A 809 52.16 2.59 4.26
C ALA A 809 53.13 3.42 3.40
N ILE A 810 54.44 3.18 3.49
CA ILE A 810 55.46 3.85 2.67
C ILE A 810 55.28 3.47 1.20
N ALA A 811 55.09 2.17 0.89
CA ALA A 811 54.87 1.70 -0.47
C ALA A 811 53.60 2.29 -1.10
N LEU A 812 52.48 2.34 -0.36
CA LEU A 812 51.24 3.00 -0.80
C LEU A 812 51.45 4.50 -1.06
N LYS A 813 52.19 5.20 -0.18
CA LYS A 813 52.48 6.62 -0.35
C LYS A 813 53.33 6.88 -1.60
N GLN A 814 54.30 6.01 -1.90
CA GLN A 814 55.10 6.09 -3.13
C GLN A 814 54.25 5.85 -4.39
N LEU A 815 53.34 4.86 -4.37
CA LEU A 815 52.41 4.62 -5.49
C LEU A 815 51.53 5.84 -5.80
N CYS A 816 51.06 6.55 -4.77
CA CYS A 816 50.30 7.79 -4.95
C CYS A 816 51.17 8.97 -5.44
N ALA A 817 52.47 9.00 -5.12
CA ALA A 817 53.39 10.07 -5.51
C ALA A 817 54.00 9.89 -6.90
N ALA A 818 54.24 8.64 -7.35
CA ALA A 818 54.88 8.33 -8.63
C ALA A 818 54.09 8.81 -9.86
N LEU A 819 52.77 8.94 -9.75
CA LEU A 819 51.88 9.41 -10.82
C LEU A 819 51.86 10.94 -11.01
N GLN A 820 52.41 11.73 -10.08
CA GLN A 820 52.56 13.18 -10.28
C GLN A 820 53.64 13.52 -11.31
N PHE A 821 54.53 12.58 -11.63
CA PHE A 821 55.62 12.78 -12.60
C PHE A 821 55.26 12.36 -14.03
N THR A 822 54.17 11.61 -14.25
CA THR A 822 53.75 11.12 -15.57
C THR A 822 52.69 11.97 -16.27
N THR A 823 52.19 13.04 -15.63
CA THR A 823 51.23 13.99 -16.23
C THR A 823 51.88 15.24 -16.85
N PHE A 824 53.22 15.26 -16.95
CA PHE A 824 54.02 16.35 -17.54
C PHE A 824 54.83 15.94 -18.78
N GLU A 825 54.46 14.85 -19.47
CA GLU A 825 54.96 14.53 -20.83
C GLU A 825 53.83 14.56 -21.87
#